data_AF-A0A0F5IJ28-F1
#
_entry.id   AF-A0A0F5IJ28-F1
#
_cell.length_a   1.000
_cell.length_b   1.000
_cell.length_c   1.000
_cell.angle_alpha   90.00
_cell.angle_beta   90.00
_cell.angle_gamma   90.00
#
_symmetry.space_group_name_H-M   'P 1'
#
loop_
_entity.id
_entity.type
_entity.pdbx_description
1 polymer ?
#
loop_
_entity_poly.entity_id
_entity_poly.type
_entity_poly.pdbx_seq_one_letter_code
_entity_poly.pdbx_strand_id
1 'polypeptide(L)'
;MAAGEIIISDGRITPEILEKITSEVVNNIQTTSKDPGQYEEVDSLQGITSIPVFHQSGSTYKLVRVLLSILKGVDGKEVHLQSTETHLQWRWTNGMWENLVAWADLKGEAGDTPEFRTGLSGIEWKYVSEEEAAWKVLVTFEVLKLKFTDLTAEQIAAFWQAIPEDVLALFQKPATDAAAEVRKEMAQISQEVNQAITDTNAAKDAANTAAVNAKSVSDHPGYIGNDYHVYTWDYVTGAYNKTDTVLRPEGFSIYRTYATIAAMNADLSNVPEGKFVLINTGSVDDEDTAKLYVKGAANFEYLVDMSGAIGFTGKTPQITIGTVTVGSSASASLPPDGTDDNGNPKFKLNLVIVAGPQGLTPIIEMGTTTTGQPGTDAVATLAPNGQTSDGRDKYLLNLTIPQGLPGTGSGNVLVPGPGLVSGKKYLFVPSGNDSTVGTFVEYVVPEAYDDTEVRRLIGEKVDKVVGKQLTTEDFTTLLKQKLEGLTNYNDATLTAELNNLKARLDALIGTSASAAIDTFNEITAFLAGITDTQSLTTLLSGLRTDIVALIPTKTSDLTNDSGFVSDASYVHTDNNYTTTDKNKLSGIAASANNYVHPTTAGNKHIPAGGTSGQILRWSADGTAVWGVDNDTTYSPATETTNGLMSSDDKTKLDRIGSYTTATTVANLNANYENIEVSLNANASLSVNAAGRNYDGLEMNVLVYCPSTRTITIPTSGNYESMCGSSHTCPAGRRVEFNLKCYVGIWHIAKLEQQ
;
A
#
# COMPACT_ATOMS: atom_id res chain seq x y z
N MET A 1 0.18 45.58 -53.80
CA MET A 1 -1.19 45.84 -53.33
C MET A 1 -2.09 45.78 -54.54
N ALA A 2 -2.94 44.76 -54.63
CA ALA A 2 -3.87 44.60 -55.74
C ALA A 2 -5.16 45.39 -55.44
N ALA A 3 -5.76 45.98 -56.47
CA ALA A 3 -7.04 46.67 -56.34
C ALA A 3 -8.12 45.68 -55.83
N GLY A 4 -8.68 45.91 -54.65
CA GLY A 4 -9.73 45.06 -54.05
C GLY A 4 -9.63 44.80 -52.54
N GLU A 5 -8.54 45.20 -51.86
CA GLU A 5 -8.43 44.99 -50.42
C GLU A 5 -9.31 45.98 -49.62
N ILE A 6 -10.32 45.47 -48.91
CA ILE A 6 -11.13 46.23 -47.94
C ILE A 6 -10.35 46.34 -46.63
N ILE A 7 -9.88 47.55 -46.30
CA ILE A 7 -9.08 47.81 -45.10
C ILE A 7 -10.00 48.09 -43.90
N ILE A 8 -9.86 47.32 -42.81
CA ILE A 8 -10.50 47.57 -41.51
C ILE A 8 -9.47 48.24 -40.60
N SER A 9 -9.44 49.56 -40.61
CA SER A 9 -8.36 50.34 -39.99
C SER A 9 -8.33 50.31 -38.46
N ASP A 10 -9.43 49.92 -37.80
CA ASP A 10 -9.62 50.10 -36.34
C ASP A 10 -10.11 48.82 -35.64
N GLY A 11 -10.10 47.68 -36.33
CA GLY A 11 -10.57 46.39 -35.83
C GLY A 11 -12.09 46.29 -35.57
N ARG A 12 -12.86 47.32 -35.93
CA ARG A 12 -14.33 47.38 -35.79
C ARG A 12 -15.01 47.45 -37.15
N ILE A 13 -15.98 46.57 -37.38
CA ILE A 13 -16.82 46.57 -38.60
C ILE A 13 -17.95 47.58 -38.39
N THR A 14 -17.91 48.69 -39.13
CA THR A 14 -19.00 49.67 -39.18
C THR A 14 -20.06 49.24 -40.20
N PRO A 15 -21.30 49.77 -40.12
CA PRO A 15 -22.35 49.47 -41.11
C PRO A 15 -21.91 49.73 -42.56
N GLU A 16 -21.13 50.79 -42.82
CA GLU A 16 -20.61 51.10 -44.16
C GLU A 16 -19.54 50.12 -44.64
N ILE A 17 -18.70 49.59 -43.73
CA ILE A 17 -17.75 48.52 -44.07
C ILE A 17 -18.50 47.22 -44.35
N LEU A 18 -19.55 46.93 -43.57
CA LEU A 18 -20.41 45.77 -43.77
C LEU A 18 -21.14 45.83 -45.11
N GLU A 19 -21.59 47.01 -45.54
CA GLU A 19 -22.25 47.22 -46.83
C GLU A 19 -21.28 46.96 -48.00
N LYS A 20 -20.03 47.43 -47.89
CA LYS A 20 -18.98 47.14 -48.89
C LYS A 20 -18.62 45.65 -48.97
N ILE A 21 -18.49 44.98 -47.83
CA ILE A 21 -18.28 43.52 -47.78
C ILE A 21 -19.47 42.81 -48.43
N THR A 22 -20.69 43.24 -48.12
CA THR A 22 -21.91 42.63 -48.66
C THR A 22 -21.98 42.80 -50.18
N SER A 23 -21.69 43.99 -50.73
CA SER A 23 -21.64 44.20 -52.17
C SER A 23 -20.57 43.35 -52.86
N GLU A 24 -19.39 43.21 -52.27
CA GLU A 24 -18.31 42.41 -52.85
C GLU A 24 -18.62 40.90 -52.81
N VAL A 25 -19.28 40.43 -51.74
CA VAL A 25 -19.78 39.05 -51.65
C VAL A 25 -20.86 38.79 -52.69
N VAL A 26 -21.80 39.73 -52.89
CA VAL A 26 -22.85 39.63 -53.92
C VAL A 26 -22.24 39.59 -55.32
N ASN A 27 -21.25 40.45 -55.63
CA ASN A 27 -20.55 40.42 -56.91
C ASN A 27 -19.80 39.10 -57.15
N ASN A 28 -19.15 38.53 -56.11
CA ASN A 28 -18.48 37.24 -56.22
C ASN A 28 -19.47 36.07 -56.45
N ILE A 29 -20.65 36.14 -55.84
CA ILE A 29 -21.73 35.15 -56.06
C ILE A 29 -22.30 35.29 -57.49
N GLN A 30 -22.51 36.51 -57.98
CA GLN A 30 -23.05 36.75 -59.32
C GLN A 30 -22.07 36.40 -60.45
N THR A 31 -20.77 36.59 -60.26
CA THR A 31 -19.75 36.25 -61.27
C THR A 31 -19.47 34.75 -61.40
N THR A 32 -19.91 33.93 -60.43
CA THR A 32 -19.72 32.47 -60.42
C THR A 32 -21.00 31.66 -60.66
N SER A 33 -22.17 32.31 -60.72
CA SER A 33 -23.46 31.66 -60.96
C SER A 33 -23.78 31.59 -62.46
N LYS A 34 -23.92 30.39 -63.01
CA LYS A 34 -24.57 30.16 -64.32
C LYS A 34 -26.04 29.78 -64.10
N ASP A 35 -26.94 30.42 -64.84
CA ASP A 35 -28.37 30.12 -64.86
C ASP A 35 -28.60 28.66 -65.32
N PRO A 36 -29.47 27.85 -64.67
CA PRO A 36 -29.72 26.45 -65.03
C PRO A 36 -30.00 26.17 -66.51
N GLY A 37 -30.51 27.15 -67.28
CA GLY A 37 -30.71 27.04 -68.73
C GLY A 37 -29.44 27.16 -69.59
N GLN A 38 -28.27 27.38 -68.99
CA GLN A 38 -26.97 27.49 -69.70
C GLN A 38 -26.10 26.23 -69.60
N TYR A 39 -26.60 25.16 -68.98
CA TYR A 39 -25.94 23.85 -68.97
C TYR A 39 -26.33 23.07 -70.23
N GLU A 40 -25.35 22.42 -70.86
CA GLU A 40 -25.55 21.57 -72.03
C GLU A 40 -26.37 20.33 -71.63
N GLU A 41 -27.46 20.06 -72.35
CA GLU A 41 -28.25 18.86 -72.17
C GLU A 41 -27.52 17.70 -72.87
N VAL A 42 -27.21 16.64 -72.12
CA VAL A 42 -26.40 15.51 -72.61
C VAL A 42 -27.27 14.26 -72.76
N ASP A 43 -27.43 13.80 -73.99
CA ASP A 43 -28.27 12.64 -74.35
C ASP A 43 -27.59 11.29 -74.07
N SER A 44 -26.35 11.30 -73.57
CA SER A 44 -25.56 10.11 -73.27
C SER A 44 -24.65 10.32 -72.06
N LEU A 45 -24.53 9.25 -71.28
CA LEU A 45 -23.66 9.16 -70.12
C LEU A 45 -22.23 8.65 -70.45
N GLN A 46 -21.95 8.38 -71.73
CA GLN A 46 -20.62 7.94 -72.19
C GLN A 46 -19.61 9.09 -72.06
N GLY A 47 -18.49 8.86 -71.36
CA GLY A 47 -17.43 9.84 -71.13
C GLY A 47 -17.64 10.77 -69.93
N ILE A 48 -18.80 10.72 -69.26
CA ILE A 48 -19.09 11.52 -68.05
C ILE A 48 -18.74 10.69 -66.80
N THR A 49 -17.81 11.18 -65.98
CA THR A 49 -17.33 10.46 -64.78
C THR A 49 -18.09 10.81 -63.51
N SER A 50 -18.70 12.00 -63.42
CA SER A 50 -19.42 12.48 -62.23
C SER A 50 -20.48 13.53 -62.57
N ILE A 51 -21.59 13.55 -61.82
CA ILE A 51 -22.62 14.59 -61.89
C ILE A 51 -22.56 15.45 -60.61
N PRO A 52 -22.54 16.79 -60.72
CA PRO A 52 -22.65 17.65 -59.55
C PRO A 52 -24.09 17.64 -58.99
N VAL A 53 -24.23 17.44 -57.68
CA VAL A 53 -25.51 17.39 -56.96
C VAL A 53 -25.40 18.19 -55.66
N PHE A 54 -26.49 18.85 -55.25
CA PHE A 54 -26.56 19.52 -53.95
C PHE A 54 -26.96 18.53 -52.86
N HIS A 55 -26.08 18.30 -51.89
CA HIS A 55 -26.36 17.49 -50.71
C HIS A 55 -26.84 18.39 -49.57
N GLN A 56 -28.06 18.16 -49.10
CA GLN A 56 -28.65 18.89 -47.99
C GLN A 56 -28.27 18.23 -46.66
N SER A 57 -27.65 19.00 -45.77
CA SER A 57 -27.42 18.60 -44.37
C SER A 57 -28.05 19.64 -43.46
N GLY A 58 -29.20 19.28 -42.87
CA GLY A 58 -30.03 20.22 -42.13
C GLY A 58 -30.53 21.38 -43.02
N SER A 59 -30.24 22.61 -42.61
CA SER A 59 -30.63 23.83 -43.32
C SER A 59 -29.59 24.35 -44.33
N THR A 60 -28.52 23.59 -44.58
CA THR A 60 -27.42 23.99 -45.46
C THR A 60 -27.28 23.04 -46.66
N TYR A 61 -26.94 23.59 -47.82
CA TYR A 61 -26.70 22.84 -49.05
C TYR A 61 -25.22 22.93 -49.43
N LYS A 62 -24.60 21.78 -49.72
CA LYS A 62 -23.23 21.69 -50.23
C LYS A 62 -23.24 21.13 -51.65
N LEU A 63 -22.49 21.75 -52.56
CA LEU A 63 -22.26 21.19 -53.89
C LEU A 63 -21.26 20.02 -53.78
N VAL A 64 -21.66 18.83 -54.22
CA VAL A 64 -20.86 17.60 -54.18
C VAL A 64 -20.89 16.94 -55.55
N ARG A 65 -19.84 16.19 -55.92
CA ARG A 65 -19.85 15.39 -57.15
C ARG A 65 -20.18 13.94 -56.81
N VAL A 66 -21.25 13.42 -57.41
CA VAL A 66 -21.63 12.02 -57.33
C VAL A 66 -20.99 11.31 -58.51
N LEU A 67 -20.14 10.31 -58.26
CA LEU A 67 -19.54 9.50 -59.32
C LEU A 67 -20.64 8.70 -60.03
N LEU A 68 -20.57 8.64 -61.36
CA LEU A 68 -21.61 7.97 -62.14
C LEU A 68 -21.63 6.45 -61.92
N SER A 69 -20.52 5.88 -61.44
CA SER A 69 -20.39 4.46 -61.05
C SER A 69 -21.33 4.06 -59.92
N ILE A 70 -21.76 5.01 -59.08
CA ILE A 70 -22.66 4.74 -57.94
C ILE A 70 -24.13 4.72 -58.40
N LEU A 71 -24.42 5.35 -59.54
CA LEU A 71 -25.75 5.37 -60.18
C LEU A 71 -25.92 4.24 -61.20
N LYS A 72 -24.83 3.63 -61.67
CA LYS A 72 -24.88 2.41 -62.48
C LYS A 72 -25.05 1.23 -61.53
N GLY A 73 -26.21 0.55 -61.63
CA GLY A 73 -26.39 -0.75 -60.98
C GLY A 73 -25.30 -1.72 -61.43
N VAL A 74 -24.95 -2.67 -60.56
CA VAL A 74 -23.94 -3.70 -60.85
C VAL A 74 -24.32 -4.44 -62.13
N ASP A 75 -23.41 -4.55 -63.10
CA ASP A 75 -23.63 -5.34 -64.31
C ASP A 75 -24.09 -6.76 -63.92
N GLY A 76 -25.25 -7.19 -64.43
CA GLY A 76 -25.82 -8.49 -64.11
C GLY A 76 -24.90 -9.62 -64.58
N LYS A 77 -24.67 -10.62 -63.72
CA LYS A 77 -23.92 -11.83 -64.09
C LYS A 77 -24.71 -12.61 -65.16
N GLU A 78 -24.04 -13.15 -66.16
CA GLU A 78 -24.70 -13.92 -67.22
C GLU A 78 -25.26 -15.25 -66.69
N VAL A 79 -26.46 -15.62 -67.15
CA VAL A 79 -27.14 -16.88 -66.83
C VAL A 79 -26.96 -17.87 -67.97
N HIS A 80 -26.59 -19.10 -67.65
CA HIS A 80 -26.50 -20.21 -68.60
C HIS A 80 -27.67 -21.17 -68.38
N LEU A 81 -28.22 -21.69 -69.48
CA LEU A 81 -29.26 -22.71 -69.48
C LEU A 81 -28.73 -23.99 -70.14
N GLN A 82 -29.10 -25.14 -69.59
CA GLN A 82 -28.77 -26.45 -70.12
C GLN A 82 -29.97 -27.38 -70.05
N SER A 83 -30.19 -28.14 -71.12
CA SER A 83 -31.11 -29.27 -71.12
C SER A 83 -30.41 -30.55 -70.66
N THR A 84 -31.04 -31.29 -69.76
CA THR A 84 -30.66 -32.67 -69.38
C THR A 84 -31.75 -33.65 -69.80
N GLU A 85 -31.57 -34.96 -69.61
CA GLU A 85 -32.59 -35.95 -69.96
C GLU A 85 -33.91 -35.78 -69.19
N THR A 86 -33.88 -35.18 -67.98
CA THR A 86 -35.06 -35.11 -67.10
C THR A 86 -35.50 -33.69 -66.77
N HIS A 87 -34.60 -32.70 -66.81
CA HIS A 87 -34.88 -31.32 -66.41
C HIS A 87 -34.20 -30.29 -67.33
N LEU A 88 -34.80 -29.11 -67.45
CA LEU A 88 -34.09 -27.89 -67.83
C LEU A 88 -33.40 -27.34 -66.57
N GLN A 89 -32.11 -27.02 -66.67
CA GLN A 89 -31.29 -26.53 -65.57
C GLN A 89 -30.74 -25.12 -65.88
N TRP A 90 -30.44 -24.36 -64.83
CA TRP A 90 -29.85 -23.02 -64.93
C TRP A 90 -28.69 -22.84 -63.96
N ARG A 91 -27.78 -21.90 -64.28
CA ARG A 91 -26.73 -21.41 -63.36
C ARG A 91 -26.22 -20.03 -63.75
N TRP A 92 -25.52 -19.37 -62.83
CA TRP A 92 -24.63 -18.25 -63.14
C TRP A 92 -23.33 -18.72 -63.81
N THR A 93 -22.60 -17.85 -64.51
CA THR A 93 -21.34 -18.17 -65.23
C THR A 93 -20.36 -19.06 -64.43
N ASN A 94 -20.29 -18.85 -63.10
CA ASN A 94 -19.42 -19.59 -62.17
C ASN A 94 -20.19 -20.35 -61.06
N GLY A 95 -21.49 -20.60 -61.24
CA GLY A 95 -22.35 -21.29 -60.27
C GLY A 95 -22.50 -22.81 -60.51
N MET A 96 -23.05 -23.52 -59.53
CA MET A 96 -23.49 -24.91 -59.69
C MET A 96 -24.81 -24.96 -60.46
N TRP A 97 -25.07 -26.05 -61.20
CA TRP A 97 -26.32 -26.24 -61.94
C TRP A 97 -27.48 -26.56 -61.01
N GLU A 98 -28.59 -25.83 -61.16
CA GLU A 98 -29.82 -26.07 -60.42
C GLU A 98 -30.98 -26.43 -61.35
N ASN A 99 -31.86 -27.32 -60.88
CA ASN A 99 -33.05 -27.75 -61.61
C ASN A 99 -34.06 -26.60 -61.68
N LEU A 100 -34.37 -26.15 -62.90
CA LEU A 100 -35.38 -25.10 -63.13
C LEU A 100 -36.77 -25.70 -63.27
N VAL A 101 -36.93 -26.73 -64.10
CA VAL A 101 -38.22 -27.41 -64.35
C VAL A 101 -37.98 -28.81 -64.89
N ALA A 102 -38.84 -29.77 -64.53
CA ALA A 102 -38.80 -31.12 -65.10
C ALA A 102 -39.41 -31.15 -66.50
N TRP A 103 -38.83 -31.90 -67.43
CA TRP A 103 -39.43 -32.08 -68.76
C TRP A 103 -40.80 -32.75 -68.71
N ALA A 104 -41.07 -33.55 -67.68
CA ALA A 104 -42.38 -34.16 -67.46
C ALA A 104 -43.48 -33.12 -67.23
N ASP A 105 -43.15 -31.99 -66.61
CA ASP A 105 -44.09 -30.91 -66.29
C ASP A 105 -44.30 -29.95 -67.49
N LEU A 106 -43.47 -30.10 -68.54
CA LEU A 106 -43.58 -29.42 -69.83
C LEU A 106 -44.06 -30.35 -70.96
N LYS A 107 -44.75 -31.46 -70.63
CA LYS A 107 -45.36 -32.35 -71.64
C LYS A 107 -46.75 -31.84 -72.07
N GLY A 108 -46.84 -31.41 -73.32
CA GLY A 108 -48.09 -31.25 -74.06
C GLY A 108 -48.44 -32.53 -74.85
N GLU A 109 -49.54 -32.49 -75.61
CA GLU A 109 -49.84 -33.53 -76.59
C GLU A 109 -48.71 -33.60 -77.65
N ALA A 110 -48.56 -34.75 -78.31
CA ALA A 110 -47.45 -34.98 -79.24
C ALA A 110 -47.44 -33.94 -80.37
N GLY A 111 -46.46 -33.02 -80.35
CA GLY A 111 -46.27 -31.96 -81.36
C GLY A 111 -46.36 -30.53 -80.84
N ASP A 112 -46.78 -30.31 -79.59
CA ASP A 112 -46.82 -28.97 -78.99
C ASP A 112 -45.42 -28.45 -78.65
N THR A 113 -45.09 -27.25 -79.14
CA THR A 113 -43.81 -26.58 -78.87
C THR A 113 -44.01 -25.51 -77.79
N PRO A 114 -43.24 -25.54 -76.68
CA PRO A 114 -43.28 -24.49 -75.68
C PRO A 114 -42.59 -23.21 -76.18
N GLU A 115 -43.18 -22.06 -75.87
CA GLU A 115 -42.68 -20.72 -76.10
C GLU A 115 -42.40 -20.05 -74.75
N PHE A 116 -41.30 -19.29 -74.66
CA PHE A 116 -40.85 -18.64 -73.42
C PHE A 116 -40.75 -17.13 -73.62
N ARG A 117 -41.13 -16.36 -72.60
CA ARG A 117 -40.96 -14.90 -72.56
C ARG A 117 -40.58 -14.38 -71.17
N THR A 118 -40.11 -13.14 -71.12
CA THR A 118 -40.00 -12.39 -69.87
C THR A 118 -41.32 -11.68 -69.57
N GLY A 119 -41.99 -12.07 -68.49
CA GLY A 119 -43.18 -11.39 -67.96
C GLY A 119 -42.81 -10.34 -66.89
N LEU A 120 -43.84 -9.73 -66.28
CA LEU A 120 -43.66 -8.71 -65.24
C LEU A 120 -43.09 -9.28 -63.92
N SER A 121 -43.30 -10.56 -63.66
CA SER A 121 -42.99 -11.21 -62.38
C SER A 121 -41.82 -12.20 -62.48
N GLY A 122 -41.39 -12.55 -63.69
CA GLY A 122 -40.38 -13.57 -63.95
C GLY A 122 -40.42 -14.11 -65.38
N ILE A 123 -39.81 -15.27 -65.60
CA ILE A 123 -39.90 -15.97 -66.90
C ILE A 123 -41.22 -16.72 -66.94
N GLU A 124 -41.94 -16.56 -68.04
CA GLU A 124 -43.23 -17.22 -68.30
C GLU A 124 -43.12 -18.12 -69.52
N TRP A 125 -43.99 -19.13 -69.58
CA TRP A 125 -44.07 -20.05 -70.72
C TRP A 125 -45.53 -20.39 -71.08
N LYS A 126 -45.77 -20.72 -72.35
CA LYS A 126 -47.02 -21.32 -72.85
C LYS A 126 -46.70 -22.25 -74.01
N TYR A 127 -47.63 -23.08 -74.46
CA TYR A 127 -47.47 -23.75 -75.76
C TYR A 127 -47.86 -22.81 -76.91
N VAL A 128 -47.25 -22.99 -78.08
CA VAL A 128 -47.58 -22.22 -79.30
C VAL A 128 -49.06 -22.40 -79.69
N SER A 129 -49.66 -23.54 -79.35
CA SER A 129 -51.09 -23.85 -79.55
C SER A 129 -52.02 -23.16 -78.55
N GLU A 130 -51.50 -22.58 -77.46
CA GLU A 130 -52.28 -21.87 -76.44
C GLU A 130 -52.42 -20.37 -76.78
N GLU A 131 -53.57 -19.78 -76.42
CA GLU A 131 -53.87 -18.36 -76.63
C GLU A 131 -52.90 -17.43 -75.89
N GLU A 132 -52.77 -16.17 -76.34
CA GLU A 132 -51.79 -15.19 -75.83
C GLU A 132 -52.00 -14.81 -74.34
N ALA A 133 -53.13 -15.15 -73.75
CA ALA A 133 -53.40 -14.94 -72.32
C ALA A 133 -52.99 -16.14 -71.43
N ALA A 134 -52.58 -17.27 -72.01
CA ALA A 134 -52.38 -18.54 -71.31
C ALA A 134 -50.97 -18.72 -70.69
N TRP A 135 -50.20 -17.65 -70.56
CA TRP A 135 -48.84 -17.70 -70.00
C TRP A 135 -48.82 -18.13 -68.53
N LYS A 136 -47.95 -19.09 -68.23
CA LYS A 136 -47.73 -19.65 -66.89
C LYS A 136 -46.34 -19.24 -66.40
N VAL A 137 -46.22 -18.81 -65.15
CA VAL A 137 -44.91 -18.43 -64.58
C VAL A 137 -44.05 -19.68 -64.42
N LEU A 138 -42.88 -19.67 -65.04
CA LEU A 138 -41.86 -20.72 -64.94
C LEU A 138 -40.98 -20.50 -63.71
N VAL A 139 -40.49 -19.27 -63.52
CA VAL A 139 -39.66 -18.87 -62.38
C VAL A 139 -39.85 -17.39 -62.09
N THR A 140 -39.93 -16.99 -60.82
CA THR A 140 -40.07 -15.57 -60.44
C THR A 140 -38.71 -14.89 -60.39
N PHE A 141 -38.67 -13.57 -60.61
CA PHE A 141 -37.43 -12.80 -60.44
C PHE A 141 -36.85 -12.90 -59.02
N GLU A 142 -37.68 -13.16 -58.01
CA GLU A 142 -37.24 -13.31 -56.62
C GLU A 142 -36.39 -14.58 -56.37
N VAL A 143 -36.62 -15.65 -57.14
CA VAL A 143 -35.77 -16.86 -57.13
C VAL A 143 -34.44 -16.61 -57.87
N LEU A 144 -34.44 -15.68 -58.82
CA LEU A 144 -33.26 -15.30 -59.60
C LEU A 144 -32.43 -14.18 -58.94
N LYS A 145 -32.86 -13.59 -57.82
CA LYS A 145 -32.10 -12.56 -57.10
C LYS A 145 -31.10 -13.20 -56.14
N LEU A 146 -29.87 -12.70 -56.17
CA LEU A 146 -28.84 -13.03 -55.18
C LEU A 146 -29.22 -12.42 -53.81
N LYS A 147 -29.39 -13.25 -52.77
CA LYS A 147 -29.65 -12.80 -51.39
C LYS A 147 -28.36 -12.87 -50.58
N PHE A 148 -28.26 -12.04 -49.54
CA PHE A 148 -27.09 -12.04 -48.64
C PHE A 148 -26.92 -13.39 -47.92
N THR A 149 -28.02 -14.12 -47.72
CA THR A 149 -28.05 -15.50 -47.21
C THR A 149 -27.46 -16.53 -48.17
N ASP A 150 -27.37 -16.20 -49.46
CA ASP A 150 -26.86 -17.08 -50.50
C ASP A 150 -25.32 -16.94 -50.66
N LEU A 151 -24.70 -16.07 -49.85
CA LEU A 151 -23.27 -15.82 -49.82
C LEU A 151 -22.59 -16.54 -48.64
N THR A 152 -21.43 -17.13 -48.88
CA THR A 152 -20.61 -17.70 -47.81
C THR A 152 -19.91 -16.61 -46.98
N ALA A 153 -19.43 -16.95 -45.78
CA ALA A 153 -18.70 -16.01 -44.93
C ALA A 153 -17.47 -15.42 -45.63
N GLU A 154 -16.79 -16.21 -46.46
CA GLU A 154 -15.64 -15.77 -47.27
C GLU A 154 -16.05 -14.79 -48.37
N GLN A 155 -17.21 -15.00 -49.00
CA GLN A 155 -17.72 -14.08 -50.03
C GLN A 155 -18.20 -12.76 -49.43
N ILE A 156 -18.79 -12.80 -48.23
CA ILE A 156 -19.14 -11.60 -47.46
C ILE A 156 -17.86 -10.86 -47.04
N ALA A 157 -16.82 -11.57 -46.59
CA ALA A 157 -15.53 -10.97 -46.27
C ALA A 157 -14.87 -10.32 -47.50
N ALA A 158 -14.92 -10.98 -48.66
CA ALA A 158 -14.42 -10.43 -49.92
C ALA A 158 -15.22 -9.18 -50.36
N PHE A 159 -16.54 -9.16 -50.14
CA PHE A 159 -17.36 -7.96 -50.37
C PHE A 159 -16.91 -6.79 -49.50
N TRP A 160 -16.71 -7.00 -48.19
CA TRP A 160 -16.23 -5.95 -47.28
C TRP A 160 -14.80 -5.48 -47.61
N GLN A 161 -13.93 -6.37 -48.10
CA GLN A 161 -12.58 -6.00 -48.56
C GLN A 161 -12.57 -5.23 -49.88
N ALA A 162 -13.58 -5.43 -50.74
CA ALA A 162 -13.71 -4.73 -52.01
C ALA A 162 -14.36 -3.35 -51.89
N ILE A 163 -14.92 -3.00 -50.72
CA ILE A 163 -15.45 -1.66 -50.48
C ILE A 163 -14.27 -0.67 -50.38
N PRO A 164 -14.30 0.42 -51.18
CA PRO A 164 -13.29 1.47 -51.10
C PRO A 164 -13.12 2.02 -49.67
N GLU A 165 -11.88 2.31 -49.26
CA GLU A 165 -11.55 2.73 -47.90
C GLU A 165 -12.31 3.98 -47.44
N ASP A 166 -12.65 4.89 -48.36
CA ASP A 166 -13.43 6.11 -48.07
C ASP A 166 -14.88 5.79 -47.68
N VAL A 167 -15.49 4.78 -48.32
CA VAL A 167 -16.83 4.30 -48.00
C VAL A 167 -16.81 3.49 -46.70
N LEU A 168 -15.78 2.67 -46.49
CA LEU A 168 -15.60 1.92 -45.24
C LEU A 168 -15.42 2.88 -44.04
N ALA A 169 -14.65 3.95 -44.21
CA ALA A 169 -14.47 4.99 -43.21
C ALA A 169 -15.79 5.69 -42.86
N LEU A 170 -16.69 5.92 -43.83
CA LEU A 170 -18.03 6.48 -43.57
C LEU A 170 -18.89 5.53 -42.74
N PHE A 171 -18.82 4.22 -42.97
CA PHE A 171 -19.54 3.24 -42.15
C PHE A 171 -18.98 3.12 -40.73
N GLN A 172 -17.68 3.34 -40.54
CA GLN A 172 -17.02 3.29 -39.23
C GLN A 172 -17.06 4.62 -38.47
N LYS A 173 -17.40 5.73 -39.14
CA LYS A 173 -17.43 7.09 -38.57
C LYS A 173 -18.28 7.22 -37.29
N PRO A 174 -19.51 6.66 -37.21
CA PRO A 174 -20.30 6.78 -35.99
C PRO A 174 -19.65 6.12 -34.76
N ALA A 175 -19.01 4.96 -34.96
CA ALA A 175 -18.33 4.25 -33.87
C ALA A 175 -17.03 4.96 -33.45
N THR A 176 -16.30 5.53 -34.41
CA THR A 176 -15.06 6.27 -34.14
C THR A 176 -15.32 7.63 -33.49
N ASP A 177 -16.37 8.34 -33.90
CA ASP A 177 -16.83 9.59 -33.26
C ASP A 177 -17.29 9.33 -31.81
N ALA A 178 -18.10 8.30 -31.57
CA ALA A 178 -18.51 7.90 -30.22
C ALA A 178 -17.31 7.52 -29.33
N ALA A 179 -16.33 6.79 -29.87
CA ALA A 179 -15.11 6.46 -29.14
C ALA A 179 -14.25 7.70 -28.84
N ALA A 180 -14.27 8.72 -29.70
CA ALA A 180 -13.57 9.98 -29.47
C ALA A 180 -14.24 10.81 -28.35
N GLU A 181 -15.58 10.88 -28.32
CA GLU A 181 -16.33 11.55 -27.25
C GLU A 181 -16.07 10.89 -25.89
N VAL A 182 -16.17 9.56 -25.80
CA VAL A 182 -15.88 8.81 -24.57
C VAL A 182 -14.45 9.05 -24.08
N ARG A 183 -13.46 9.08 -24.98
CA ARG A 183 -12.07 9.40 -24.61
C ARG A 183 -11.92 10.82 -24.06
N LYS A 184 -12.64 11.79 -24.63
CA LYS A 184 -12.61 13.18 -24.18
C LYS A 184 -13.22 13.32 -22.79
N GLU A 185 -14.37 12.71 -22.55
CA GLU A 185 -15.02 12.70 -21.23
C GLU A 185 -14.13 12.01 -20.20
N MET A 186 -13.52 10.86 -20.54
CA MET A 186 -12.63 10.14 -19.62
C MET A 186 -11.38 10.95 -19.25
N ALA A 187 -10.82 11.71 -20.21
CA ALA A 187 -9.70 12.61 -19.96
C ALA A 187 -10.10 13.77 -19.03
N GLN A 188 -11.28 14.33 -19.23
CA GLN A 188 -11.82 15.39 -18.37
C GLN A 188 -12.08 14.87 -16.95
N ILE A 189 -12.73 13.72 -16.80
CA ILE A 189 -12.95 13.06 -15.50
C ILE A 189 -11.63 12.84 -14.78
N SER A 190 -10.60 12.37 -15.50
CA SER A 190 -9.27 12.15 -14.92
C SER A 190 -8.65 13.45 -14.39
N GLN A 191 -8.80 14.57 -15.10
CA GLN A 191 -8.32 15.88 -14.65
C GLN A 191 -9.10 16.38 -13.42
N GLU A 192 -10.42 16.29 -13.45
CA GLU A 192 -11.29 16.72 -12.34
C GLU A 192 -11.02 15.91 -11.06
N VAL A 193 -10.84 14.59 -11.19
CA VAL A 193 -10.48 13.71 -10.07
C VAL A 193 -9.11 14.06 -9.50
N ASN A 194 -8.10 14.31 -10.34
CA ASN A 194 -6.77 14.70 -9.88
C ASN A 194 -6.78 16.05 -9.16
N GLN A 195 -7.59 17.01 -9.63
CA GLN A 195 -7.77 18.29 -8.95
C GLN A 195 -8.46 18.10 -7.59
N ALA A 196 -9.54 17.31 -7.54
CA ALA A 196 -10.25 17.01 -6.30
C ALA A 196 -9.36 16.32 -5.25
N ILE A 197 -8.48 15.41 -5.67
CA ILE A 197 -7.48 14.78 -4.80
C ILE A 197 -6.51 15.83 -4.25
N THR A 198 -6.03 16.74 -5.10
CA THR A 198 -5.11 17.82 -4.69
C THR A 198 -5.76 18.75 -3.67
N ASP A 199 -6.98 19.20 -3.94
CA ASP A 199 -7.73 20.10 -3.05
C ASP A 199 -8.04 19.42 -1.71
N THR A 200 -8.39 18.13 -1.74
CA THR A 200 -8.66 17.34 -0.54
C THR A 200 -7.41 17.18 0.32
N ASN A 201 -6.25 16.94 -0.30
CA ASN A 201 -4.98 16.84 0.43
C ASN A 201 -4.57 18.18 1.03
N ALA A 202 -4.73 19.29 0.30
CA ALA A 202 -4.48 20.63 0.84
C ALA A 202 -5.39 20.96 2.02
N ALA A 203 -6.68 20.62 1.94
CA ALA A 203 -7.63 20.80 3.03
C ALA A 203 -7.27 19.95 4.26
N LYS A 204 -6.85 18.70 4.05
CA LYS A 204 -6.38 17.80 5.11
C LYS A 204 -5.14 18.37 5.82
N ASP A 205 -4.17 18.88 5.08
CA ASP A 205 -2.94 19.45 5.66
C ASP A 205 -3.23 20.74 6.43
N ALA A 206 -4.14 21.58 5.92
CA ALA A 206 -4.62 22.76 6.64
C ALA A 206 -5.33 22.36 7.95
N ALA A 207 -6.17 21.33 7.93
CA ALA A 207 -6.84 20.81 9.12
C ALA A 207 -5.85 20.24 10.15
N ASN A 208 -4.84 19.49 9.70
CA ASN A 208 -3.77 18.98 10.56
C ASN A 208 -2.98 20.13 11.21
N THR A 209 -2.64 21.15 10.42
CA THR A 209 -1.93 22.34 10.91
C THR A 209 -2.78 23.09 11.96
N ALA A 210 -4.07 23.30 11.69
CA ALA A 210 -4.98 23.93 12.63
C ALA A 210 -5.11 23.12 13.94
N ALA A 211 -5.17 21.79 13.85
CA ALA A 211 -5.22 20.91 15.02
C ALA A 211 -3.94 20.98 15.86
N VAL A 212 -2.77 21.01 15.22
CA VAL A 212 -1.48 21.19 15.90
C VAL A 212 -1.40 22.55 16.58
N ASN A 213 -1.83 23.62 15.90
CA ASN A 213 -1.86 24.97 16.47
C ASN A 213 -2.82 25.05 17.67
N ALA A 214 -4.02 24.47 17.55
CA ALA A 214 -4.97 24.40 18.64
C ALA A 214 -4.43 23.60 19.84
N LYS A 215 -3.73 22.49 19.59
CA LYS A 215 -3.04 21.72 20.64
C LYS A 215 -1.94 22.54 21.31
N SER A 216 -1.14 23.27 20.53
CA SER A 216 -0.09 24.15 21.05
C SER A 216 -0.66 25.19 22.02
N VAL A 217 -1.76 25.86 21.65
CA VAL A 217 -2.46 26.81 22.53
C VAL A 217 -3.08 26.12 23.74
N SER A 218 -3.64 24.91 23.58
CA SER A 218 -4.23 24.15 24.68
C SER A 218 -3.21 23.66 25.72
N ASP A 219 -2.01 23.25 25.28
CA ASP A 219 -0.96 22.77 26.19
C ASP A 219 -0.28 23.92 26.93
N HIS A 220 -0.43 25.16 26.45
CA HIS A 220 0.18 26.38 27.00
C HIS A 220 -0.92 27.41 27.39
N PRO A 221 -1.71 27.14 28.45
CA PRO A 221 -2.72 28.08 28.90
C PRO A 221 -2.10 29.41 29.34
N GLY A 222 -2.84 30.50 29.18
CA GLY A 222 -2.42 31.81 29.67
C GLY A 222 -2.30 31.86 31.19
N TYR A 223 -1.40 32.69 31.69
CA TYR A 223 -1.15 32.83 33.13
C TYR A 223 -0.92 34.30 33.53
N ILE A 224 -0.94 34.58 34.83
CA ILE A 224 -0.67 35.91 35.38
C ILE A 224 0.77 35.90 35.92
N GLY A 225 1.61 36.81 35.42
CA GLY A 225 3.00 36.96 35.87
C GLY A 225 3.09 37.59 37.26
N ASN A 226 4.28 37.51 37.88
CA ASN A 226 4.54 38.16 39.18
C ASN A 226 4.44 39.70 39.11
N ASP A 227 4.41 40.27 37.92
CA ASP A 227 4.17 41.67 37.62
C ASP A 227 2.67 41.99 37.39
N TYR A 228 1.79 41.04 37.69
CA TYR A 228 0.33 41.11 37.57
C TYR A 228 -0.21 41.24 36.14
N HIS A 229 0.64 41.13 35.12
CA HIS A 229 0.19 41.16 33.73
C HIS A 229 -0.25 39.77 33.27
N VAL A 230 -1.25 39.73 32.38
CA VAL A 230 -1.69 38.50 31.73
C VAL A 230 -0.73 38.17 30.58
N TYR A 231 -0.24 36.94 30.55
CA TYR A 231 0.61 36.39 29.49
C TYR A 231 -0.20 35.41 28.65
N THR A 232 -0.19 35.61 27.33
CA THR A 232 -0.86 34.74 26.35
C THR A 232 0.15 34.02 25.47
N TRP A 233 -0.13 32.75 25.15
CA TRP A 233 0.75 31.95 24.31
C TRP A 233 0.60 32.31 22.83
N ASP A 234 1.71 32.59 22.17
CA ASP A 234 1.80 32.73 20.73
C ASP A 234 2.42 31.47 20.14
N TYR A 235 1.57 30.68 19.47
CA TYR A 235 1.97 29.41 18.86
C TYR A 235 2.87 29.56 17.64
N VAL A 236 2.95 30.76 17.04
CA VAL A 236 3.81 31.02 15.88
C VAL A 236 5.26 31.24 16.32
N THR A 237 5.46 32.00 17.39
CA THR A 237 6.80 32.32 17.91
C THR A 237 7.27 31.34 18.98
N GLY A 238 6.36 30.53 19.56
CA GLY A 238 6.68 29.58 20.61
C GLY A 238 7.02 30.26 21.94
N ALA A 239 6.41 31.41 22.23
CA ALA A 239 6.67 32.21 23.41
C ALA A 239 5.39 32.80 24.01
N TYR A 240 5.46 33.17 25.30
CA TYR A 240 4.40 33.92 25.96
C TYR A 240 4.59 35.42 25.76
N ASN A 241 3.59 36.07 25.17
CA ASN A 241 3.55 37.51 24.99
C ASN A 241 2.85 38.17 26.20
N LYS A 242 3.49 39.22 26.73
CA LYS A 242 2.92 40.04 27.80
C LYS A 242 1.83 40.95 27.22
N THR A 243 0.65 40.95 27.82
CA THR A 243 -0.46 41.85 27.44
C THR A 243 -0.51 43.07 28.35
N ASP A 244 -1.18 44.14 27.92
CA ASP A 244 -1.43 45.34 28.74
C ASP A 244 -2.48 45.12 29.83
N THR A 245 -3.14 43.96 29.84
CA THR A 245 -4.16 43.61 30.84
C THR A 245 -3.48 43.22 32.15
N VAL A 246 -3.77 43.99 33.20
CA VAL A 246 -3.25 43.76 34.56
C VAL A 246 -4.37 43.23 35.45
N LEU A 247 -4.20 42.01 35.99
CA LEU A 247 -5.14 41.38 36.92
C LEU A 247 -4.49 41.28 38.30
N ARG A 248 -4.80 42.24 39.18
CA ARG A 248 -4.35 42.23 40.58
C ARG A 248 -5.42 41.53 41.45
N PRO A 249 -5.05 40.53 42.26
CA PRO A 249 -6.01 39.67 42.98
C PRO A 249 -6.66 40.30 44.22
N GLU A 250 -6.33 41.54 44.58
CA GLU A 250 -6.93 42.20 45.74
C GLU A 250 -8.26 42.85 45.38
N GLY A 251 -9.33 42.48 46.09
CA GLY A 251 -10.62 43.17 45.98
C GLY A 251 -10.50 44.66 46.31
N PHE A 252 -11.41 45.47 45.76
CA PHE A 252 -11.43 46.93 45.98
C PHE A 252 -11.42 47.25 47.48
N SER A 253 -10.37 47.92 47.94
CA SER A 253 -10.20 48.34 49.33
C SER A 253 -9.46 49.66 49.41
N ILE A 254 -9.91 50.53 50.33
CA ILE A 254 -9.24 51.80 50.61
C ILE A 254 -8.07 51.49 51.56
N TYR A 255 -6.85 51.72 51.08
CA TYR A 255 -5.63 51.51 51.86
C TYR A 255 -5.48 52.55 52.97
N ARG A 256 -5.85 53.80 52.69
CA ARG A 256 -5.81 54.90 53.66
C ARG A 256 -6.75 56.04 53.29
N THR A 257 -7.21 56.76 54.31
CA THR A 257 -8.00 57.99 54.16
C THR A 257 -7.19 59.16 54.70
N TYR A 258 -7.12 60.25 53.94
CA TYR A 258 -6.40 61.47 54.31
C TYR A 258 -7.33 62.66 54.52
N ALA A 259 -6.98 63.54 55.43
CA ALA A 259 -7.74 64.76 55.70
C ALA A 259 -7.54 65.86 54.65
N THR A 260 -6.45 65.82 53.88
CA THR A 260 -6.12 66.79 52.81
C THR A 260 -5.29 66.13 51.71
N ILE A 261 -5.30 66.71 50.51
CA ILE A 261 -4.45 66.30 49.39
C ILE A 261 -2.95 66.45 49.74
N ALA A 262 -2.58 67.48 50.50
CA ALA A 262 -1.19 67.70 50.92
C ALA A 262 -0.68 66.57 51.82
N ALA A 263 -1.51 66.10 52.76
CA ALA A 263 -1.17 64.97 53.63
C ALA A 263 -1.04 63.65 52.84
N MET A 264 -1.91 63.44 51.84
CA MET A 264 -1.80 62.30 50.93
C MET A 264 -0.47 62.32 50.16
N ASN A 265 -0.13 63.45 49.52
CA ASN A 265 1.08 63.58 48.71
C ASN A 265 2.36 63.47 49.56
N ALA A 266 2.34 63.91 50.82
CA ALA A 266 3.46 63.73 51.75
C ALA A 266 3.71 62.25 52.10
N ASP A 267 2.68 61.40 52.02
CA ASP A 267 2.75 59.96 52.36
C ASP A 267 3.05 59.06 51.14
N LEU A 268 3.45 59.66 50.01
CA LEU A 268 3.65 58.97 48.73
C LEU A 268 4.57 57.74 48.80
N SER A 269 5.64 57.80 49.60
CA SER A 269 6.60 56.70 49.73
C SER A 269 6.09 55.53 50.56
N ASN A 270 5.04 55.75 51.37
CA ASN A 270 4.54 54.76 52.32
C ASN A 270 3.30 54.03 51.80
N VAL A 271 2.71 54.49 50.69
CA VAL A 271 1.61 53.81 50.01
C VAL A 271 2.15 52.93 48.88
N PRO A 272 1.92 51.61 48.91
CA PRO A 272 2.30 50.70 47.82
C PRO A 272 1.60 51.04 46.49
N GLU A 273 2.30 50.79 45.39
CA GLU A 273 1.75 50.99 44.04
C GLU A 273 0.47 50.15 43.81
N GLY A 274 -0.55 50.78 43.23
CA GLY A 274 -1.88 50.22 42.94
C GLY A 274 -2.88 50.27 44.07
N LYS A 275 -2.52 50.81 45.24
CA LYS A 275 -3.46 50.97 46.36
C LYS A 275 -4.35 52.19 46.18
N PHE A 276 -5.63 52.06 46.52
CA PHE A 276 -6.60 53.16 46.50
C PHE A 276 -6.56 53.96 47.79
N VAL A 277 -6.66 55.29 47.70
CA VAL A 277 -6.71 56.19 48.84
C VAL A 277 -7.82 57.22 48.66
N LEU A 278 -8.44 57.64 49.77
CA LEU A 278 -9.58 58.55 49.78
C LEU A 278 -9.25 59.85 50.50
N ILE A 279 -9.74 60.98 50.00
CA ILE A 279 -9.75 62.24 50.76
C ILE A 279 -11.08 62.36 51.51
N ASN A 280 -11.01 62.58 52.82
CA ASN A 280 -12.16 62.91 53.66
C ASN A 280 -11.78 64.06 54.59
N THR A 281 -12.20 65.27 54.24
CA THR A 281 -11.88 66.48 54.99
C THR A 281 -12.79 66.66 56.22
N GLY A 282 -13.84 65.84 56.34
CA GLY A 282 -14.82 65.88 57.43
C GLY A 282 -15.92 66.93 57.24
N SER A 283 -15.92 67.66 56.13
CA SER A 283 -16.94 68.65 55.76
C SER A 283 -17.57 68.28 54.42
N VAL A 284 -18.90 68.39 54.34
CA VAL A 284 -19.66 68.18 53.08
C VAL A 284 -19.60 69.37 52.13
N ASP A 285 -19.15 70.52 52.62
CA ASP A 285 -19.04 71.77 51.85
C ASP A 285 -17.63 71.96 51.24
N ASP A 286 -16.72 71.02 51.48
CA ASP A 286 -15.35 71.06 50.98
C ASP A 286 -15.24 70.30 49.66
N GLU A 287 -14.69 70.98 48.64
CA GLU A 287 -14.55 70.46 47.28
C GLU A 287 -13.64 69.24 47.17
N ASP A 288 -12.79 68.97 48.16
CA ASP A 288 -11.87 67.83 48.16
C ASP A 288 -12.43 66.59 48.88
N THR A 289 -13.53 66.72 49.63
CA THR A 289 -14.13 65.57 50.32
C THR A 289 -14.68 64.56 49.31
N ALA A 290 -14.41 63.27 49.58
CA ALA A 290 -14.83 62.12 48.77
C ALA A 290 -14.12 61.93 47.42
N LYS A 291 -12.98 62.62 47.19
CA LYS A 291 -12.11 62.33 46.04
C LYS A 291 -11.32 61.03 46.23
N LEU A 292 -11.36 60.16 45.22
CA LEU A 292 -10.68 58.87 45.18
C LEU A 292 -9.44 58.92 44.27
N TYR A 293 -8.32 58.39 44.76
CA TYR A 293 -7.03 58.31 44.04
C TYR A 293 -6.49 56.88 44.06
N VAL A 294 -5.60 56.57 43.11
CA VAL A 294 -4.78 55.35 43.11
C VAL A 294 -3.30 55.70 43.08
N LYS A 295 -2.46 54.95 43.79
CA LYS A 295 -1.01 55.13 43.72
C LYS A 295 -0.47 54.56 42.41
N GLY A 296 -0.02 55.40 41.48
CA GLY A 296 0.76 55.01 40.31
C GLY A 296 2.24 54.80 40.65
N ALA A 297 3.09 54.56 39.65
CA ALA A 297 4.52 54.33 39.87
C ALA A 297 5.22 55.56 40.50
N ALA A 298 4.94 56.76 40.01
CA ALA A 298 5.63 58.00 40.41
C ALA A 298 4.80 58.95 41.29
N ASN A 299 3.47 58.91 41.23
CA ASN A 299 2.55 59.86 41.87
C ASN A 299 1.21 59.19 42.24
N PHE A 300 0.32 59.92 42.93
CA PHE A 300 -1.09 59.54 43.04
C PHE A 300 -1.85 60.04 41.81
N GLU A 301 -2.61 59.15 41.19
CA GLU A 301 -3.47 59.44 40.04
C GLU A 301 -4.91 59.60 40.53
N TYR A 302 -5.54 60.70 40.13
CA TYR A 302 -6.93 60.98 40.45
C TYR A 302 -7.85 60.08 39.61
N LEU A 303 -8.83 59.44 40.26
CA LEU A 303 -9.78 58.56 39.59
C LEU A 303 -11.13 59.22 39.41
N VAL A 304 -11.76 59.61 40.52
CA VAL A 304 -13.14 60.09 40.50
C VAL A 304 -13.45 60.89 41.76
N ASP A 305 -14.34 61.87 41.60
CA ASP A 305 -14.95 62.60 42.69
C ASP A 305 -16.34 61.99 42.97
N MET A 306 -16.53 61.52 44.21
CA MET A 306 -17.80 60.95 44.66
C MET A 306 -18.67 61.96 45.43
N SER A 307 -18.24 63.23 45.55
CA SER A 307 -18.98 64.30 46.22
C SER A 307 -20.35 64.59 45.57
N GLY A 308 -20.49 64.35 44.27
CA GLY A 308 -21.73 64.57 43.53
C GLY A 308 -22.90 63.63 43.87
N ALA A 309 -22.67 62.56 44.64
CA ALA A 309 -23.69 61.55 44.95
C ALA A 309 -24.54 61.86 46.22
N ILE A 310 -24.23 62.93 46.96
CA ILE A 310 -25.11 63.47 48.02
C ILE A 310 -26.13 64.43 47.42
N GLY A 311 -27.26 63.88 46.98
CA GLY A 311 -28.28 64.56 46.17
C GLY A 311 -29.07 65.70 46.84
N PHE A 312 -29.58 66.57 45.96
CA PHE A 312 -30.74 67.47 46.11
C PHE A 312 -30.66 68.60 47.16
N THR A 313 -30.16 69.77 46.75
CA THR A 313 -30.67 71.05 47.27
C THR A 313 -31.27 71.89 46.14
N GLY A 314 -32.51 71.55 45.75
CA GLY A 314 -33.32 72.46 44.94
C GLY A 314 -33.52 73.77 45.72
N LYS A 315 -33.10 74.90 45.15
CA LYS A 315 -33.22 76.22 45.77
C LYS A 315 -34.70 76.61 45.89
N THR A 316 -35.12 77.16 47.04
CA THR A 316 -36.54 77.46 47.31
C THR A 316 -36.88 78.87 46.86
N PRO A 317 -37.80 79.09 45.89
CA PRO A 317 -38.16 80.42 45.43
C PRO A 317 -38.85 81.24 46.52
N GLN A 318 -38.49 82.51 46.66
CA GLN A 318 -39.12 83.45 47.59
C GLN A 318 -39.98 84.46 46.82
N ILE A 319 -41.24 84.62 47.23
CA ILE A 319 -42.18 85.58 46.62
C ILE A 319 -42.51 86.67 47.65
N THR A 320 -42.31 87.92 47.26
CA THR A 320 -42.67 89.09 48.08
C THR A 320 -43.71 89.95 47.36
N ILE A 321 -44.54 90.68 48.11
CA ILE A 321 -45.49 91.62 47.51
C ILE A 321 -44.73 92.85 47.00
N GLY A 322 -44.94 93.17 45.72
CA GLY A 322 -44.44 94.39 45.09
C GLY A 322 -45.48 95.51 45.13
N THR A 323 -45.83 96.06 43.96
CA THR A 323 -46.79 97.16 43.85
C THR A 323 -48.24 96.67 43.76
N VAL A 324 -49.16 97.31 44.48
CA VAL A 324 -50.61 97.13 44.34
C VAL A 324 -51.23 98.45 43.89
N THR A 325 -51.79 98.48 42.68
CA THR A 325 -52.35 99.71 42.07
C THR A 325 -53.75 99.49 41.51
N VAL A 326 -54.55 100.55 41.43
CA VAL A 326 -55.86 100.50 40.76
C VAL A 326 -55.71 100.78 39.27
N GLY A 327 -56.32 99.95 38.41
CA GLY A 327 -56.28 100.09 36.95
C GLY A 327 -57.62 99.74 36.29
N SER A 328 -57.66 99.84 34.95
CA SER A 328 -58.87 99.58 34.15
C SER A 328 -59.21 98.09 33.98
N SER A 329 -58.25 97.20 34.25
CA SER A 329 -58.41 95.75 34.15
C SER A 329 -57.54 95.04 35.20
N ALA A 330 -58.09 93.99 35.84
CA ALA A 330 -57.37 93.27 36.88
C ALA A 330 -56.24 92.42 36.24
N SER A 331 -55.03 92.50 36.78
CA SER A 331 -53.89 91.71 36.31
C SER A 331 -52.87 91.46 37.42
N ALA A 332 -52.03 90.45 37.24
CA ALA A 332 -50.88 90.16 38.09
C ALA A 332 -49.62 90.02 37.22
N SER A 333 -48.46 90.26 37.82
CA SER A 333 -47.16 89.92 37.23
C SER A 333 -46.19 89.47 38.31
N LEU A 334 -45.21 88.64 37.93
CA LEU A 334 -44.23 88.06 38.84
C LEU A 334 -42.79 88.24 38.32
N PRO A 335 -42.30 89.49 38.14
CA PRO A 335 -40.94 89.72 37.69
C PRO A 335 -39.87 89.22 38.69
N PRO A 336 -38.66 88.88 38.19
CA PRO A 336 -37.51 88.56 39.04
C PRO A 336 -37.07 89.74 39.92
N ASP A 337 -36.62 89.44 41.14
CA ASP A 337 -36.10 90.38 42.13
C ASP A 337 -34.73 89.94 42.67
N GLY A 338 -33.91 89.34 41.78
CA GLY A 338 -32.57 88.83 42.09
C GLY A 338 -32.57 87.50 42.83
N THR A 339 -31.46 87.19 43.52
CA THR A 339 -31.28 86.02 44.38
C THR A 339 -30.90 86.46 45.80
N ASP A 340 -31.17 85.63 46.80
CA ASP A 340 -30.62 85.83 48.15
C ASP A 340 -29.17 85.33 48.28
N ASP A 341 -28.55 85.50 49.45
CA ASP A 341 -27.16 85.10 49.74
C ASP A 341 -26.94 83.58 49.63
N ASN A 342 -28.02 82.78 49.66
CA ASN A 342 -28.00 81.33 49.51
C ASN A 342 -28.27 80.88 48.06
N GLY A 343 -28.45 81.83 47.12
CA GLY A 343 -28.72 81.59 45.71
C GLY A 343 -30.17 81.22 45.40
N ASN A 344 -31.12 81.47 46.32
CA ASN A 344 -32.53 81.24 46.07
C ASN A 344 -33.13 82.37 45.21
N PRO A 345 -33.93 82.05 44.17
CA PRO A 345 -34.53 83.07 43.32
C PRO A 345 -35.65 83.83 44.05
N LYS A 346 -35.62 85.16 43.95
CA LYS A 346 -36.63 86.06 44.52
C LYS A 346 -37.51 86.61 43.41
N PHE A 347 -38.81 86.74 43.69
CA PHE A 347 -39.79 87.33 42.78
C PHE A 347 -40.66 88.36 43.49
N LYS A 348 -41.11 89.37 42.73
CA LYS A 348 -42.05 90.40 43.21
C LYS A 348 -43.42 90.20 42.58
N LEU A 349 -44.44 89.93 43.39
CA LEU A 349 -45.82 89.85 42.94
C LEU A 349 -46.43 91.26 42.88
N ASN A 350 -46.65 91.76 41.67
CA ASN A 350 -47.35 93.03 41.45
C ASN A 350 -48.79 92.75 41.05
N LEU A 351 -49.73 93.53 41.61
CA LEU A 351 -51.17 93.38 41.38
C LEU A 351 -51.78 94.69 40.88
N VAL A 352 -52.55 94.62 39.82
CA VAL A 352 -53.46 95.67 39.38
C VAL A 352 -54.87 95.23 39.68
N ILE A 353 -55.59 96.00 40.49
CA ILE A 353 -56.97 95.73 40.89
C ILE A 353 -57.92 96.73 40.22
N VAL A 354 -59.18 96.35 40.03
CA VAL A 354 -60.23 97.24 39.49
C VAL A 354 -61.18 97.61 40.63
N ALA A 355 -61.65 98.85 40.66
CA ALA A 355 -62.71 99.26 41.59
C ALA A 355 -64.04 98.64 41.15
N GLY A 356 -64.72 97.90 42.03
CA GLY A 356 -65.99 97.26 41.71
C GLY A 356 -67.13 98.27 41.45
N PRO A 357 -68.31 97.82 40.97
CA PRO A 357 -69.44 98.68 40.56
C PRO A 357 -69.97 99.67 41.62
N GLN A 358 -69.48 99.60 42.86
CA GLN A 358 -69.84 100.46 43.99
C GLN A 358 -68.62 100.98 44.79
N GLY A 359 -67.41 100.92 44.23
CA GLY A 359 -66.18 101.32 44.91
C GLY A 359 -65.63 100.29 45.91
N LEU A 360 -66.19 99.07 45.92
CA LEU A 360 -65.73 97.98 46.79
C LEU A 360 -64.43 97.36 46.24
N THR A 361 -63.50 97.07 47.16
CA THR A 361 -62.25 96.38 46.83
C THR A 361 -62.52 94.91 46.48
N PRO A 362 -61.99 94.41 45.35
CA PRO A 362 -62.15 93.02 44.95
C PRO A 362 -61.40 92.08 45.92
N ILE A 363 -61.84 90.82 45.97
CA ILE A 363 -61.19 89.76 46.75
C ILE A 363 -60.30 88.94 45.83
N ILE A 364 -59.03 88.76 46.21
CA ILE A 364 -58.10 87.87 45.52
C ILE A 364 -57.94 86.60 46.35
N GLU A 365 -58.29 85.47 45.74
CA GLU A 365 -58.10 84.13 46.29
C GLU A 365 -56.95 83.45 45.56
N MET A 366 -56.25 82.53 46.23
CA MET A 366 -55.22 81.74 45.55
C MET A 366 -55.88 80.74 44.60
N GLY A 367 -55.42 80.76 43.34
CA GLY A 367 -55.73 79.76 42.34
C GLY A 367 -54.70 78.64 42.32
N THR A 368 -54.33 78.18 41.12
CA THR A 368 -53.34 77.10 40.96
C THR A 368 -51.91 77.63 41.05
N THR A 369 -51.03 76.85 41.68
CA THR A 369 -49.58 77.03 41.57
C THR A 369 -49.02 75.84 40.81
N THR A 370 -48.43 76.07 39.64
CA THR A 370 -47.88 75.01 38.79
C THR A 370 -46.38 75.19 38.58
N THR A 371 -45.69 74.08 38.45
CA THR A 371 -44.27 74.06 38.09
C THR A 371 -44.13 74.19 36.57
N GLY A 372 -43.48 75.25 36.10
CA GLY A 372 -43.21 75.54 34.69
C GLY A 372 -42.00 74.77 34.13
N GLN A 373 -41.74 74.90 32.83
CA GLN A 373 -40.60 74.25 32.18
C GLN A 373 -39.26 74.89 32.62
N PRO A 374 -38.13 74.15 32.56
CA PRO A 374 -36.81 74.74 32.81
C PRO A 374 -36.51 75.91 31.87
N GLY A 375 -35.98 77.01 32.41
CA GLY A 375 -35.52 78.16 31.63
C GLY A 375 -36.61 79.13 31.14
N THR A 376 -37.87 78.96 31.53
CA THR A 376 -38.95 79.93 31.25
C THR A 376 -39.08 80.97 32.37
N ASP A 377 -39.70 82.11 32.09
CA ASP A 377 -39.99 83.13 33.11
C ASP A 377 -41.09 82.68 34.09
N ALA A 378 -41.07 83.24 35.30
CA ALA A 378 -42.16 83.07 36.26
C ALA A 378 -43.37 83.93 35.86
N VAL A 379 -44.57 83.38 35.98
CA VAL A 379 -45.81 84.02 35.52
C VAL A 379 -46.82 84.08 36.64
N ALA A 380 -47.55 85.21 36.74
CA ALA A 380 -48.73 85.35 37.58
C ALA A 380 -49.90 85.89 36.75
N THR A 381 -51.11 85.40 37.01
CA THR A 381 -52.33 85.86 36.34
C THR A 381 -53.49 85.95 37.31
N LEU A 382 -54.44 86.86 37.06
CA LEU A 382 -55.71 86.94 37.77
C LEU A 382 -56.85 86.48 36.85
N ALA A 383 -57.53 85.41 37.23
CA ALA A 383 -58.71 84.91 36.52
C ALA A 383 -59.99 85.31 37.28
N PRO A 384 -61.03 85.86 36.63
CA PRO A 384 -62.30 86.18 37.29
C PRO A 384 -62.94 84.95 37.94
N ASN A 385 -63.45 85.09 39.15
CA ASN A 385 -64.03 84.03 39.97
C ASN A 385 -65.40 84.40 40.55
N GLY A 386 -66.21 85.12 39.75
CA GLY A 386 -67.54 85.58 40.13
C GLY A 386 -67.55 86.78 41.08
N GLN A 387 -68.67 87.00 41.76
CA GLN A 387 -68.86 88.06 42.76
C GLN A 387 -69.34 87.47 44.09
N THR A 388 -69.01 88.12 45.20
CA THR A 388 -69.61 87.82 46.50
C THR A 388 -71.08 88.24 46.54
N SER A 389 -71.84 87.73 47.52
CA SER A 389 -73.25 88.11 47.72
C SER A 389 -73.44 89.60 48.08
N ASP A 390 -72.39 90.29 48.54
CA ASP A 390 -72.34 91.74 48.76
C ASP A 390 -71.82 92.54 47.55
N GLY A 391 -71.59 91.90 46.39
CA GLY A 391 -71.29 92.57 45.12
C GLY A 391 -69.81 92.89 44.85
N ARG A 392 -68.86 92.26 45.55
CA ARG A 392 -67.41 92.40 45.30
C ARG A 392 -66.93 91.41 44.25
N ASP A 393 -66.15 91.86 43.27
CA ASP A 393 -65.51 90.97 42.30
C ASP A 393 -64.48 90.06 42.98
N LYS A 394 -64.46 88.78 42.59
CA LYS A 394 -63.45 87.81 43.02
C LYS A 394 -62.51 87.48 41.87
N TYR A 395 -61.24 87.28 42.19
CA TYR A 395 -60.22 86.80 41.25
C TYR A 395 -59.39 85.67 41.86
N LEU A 396 -59.02 84.67 41.05
CA LEU A 396 -58.05 83.64 41.39
C LEU A 396 -56.67 84.04 40.89
N LEU A 397 -55.70 84.10 41.80
CA LEU A 397 -54.29 84.30 41.48
C LEU A 397 -53.64 82.96 41.13
N ASN A 398 -53.37 82.75 39.84
CA ASN A 398 -52.63 81.58 39.38
C ASN A 398 -51.16 81.94 39.20
N LEU A 399 -50.28 81.08 39.70
CA LEU A 399 -48.83 81.22 39.63
C LEU A 399 -48.22 80.06 38.83
N THR A 400 -47.22 80.36 38.00
CA THR A 400 -46.37 79.36 37.38
C THR A 400 -44.92 79.67 37.70
N ILE A 401 -44.25 78.76 38.42
CA ILE A 401 -42.86 78.91 38.85
C ILE A 401 -41.99 77.93 38.05
N PRO A 402 -40.98 78.40 37.29
CA PRO A 402 -40.18 77.54 36.42
C PRO A 402 -39.31 76.55 37.21
N GLN A 403 -39.01 75.39 36.61
CA GLN A 403 -37.99 74.48 37.12
C GLN A 403 -36.60 75.11 37.00
N GLY A 404 -35.70 74.76 37.93
CA GLY A 404 -34.28 75.09 37.80
C GLY A 404 -33.69 74.47 36.53
N LEU A 405 -32.75 75.16 35.90
CA LEU A 405 -31.97 74.58 34.80
C LEU A 405 -31.22 73.34 35.32
N PRO A 406 -31.15 72.24 34.54
CA PRO A 406 -30.30 71.10 34.88
C PRO A 406 -28.85 71.55 35.05
N GLY A 407 -28.17 71.08 36.08
CA GLY A 407 -26.76 71.37 36.30
C GLY A 407 -25.91 70.91 35.10
N THR A 408 -24.86 71.66 34.78
CA THR A 408 -23.87 71.28 33.76
C THR A 408 -23.22 69.96 34.17
N GLY A 409 -23.60 68.86 33.51
CA GLY A 409 -23.06 67.51 33.78
C GLY A 409 -24.07 66.37 33.75
N SER A 410 -25.39 66.61 33.76
CA SER A 410 -26.39 65.55 33.65
C SER A 410 -26.91 65.40 32.21
N GLY A 411 -26.49 64.35 31.50
CA GLY A 411 -26.86 64.04 30.12
C GLY A 411 -28.34 63.68 29.92
N ASN A 412 -29.20 64.69 29.80
CA ASN A 412 -30.57 64.51 29.34
C ASN A 412 -30.62 64.72 27.82
N VAL A 413 -30.86 63.66 27.05
CA VAL A 413 -31.09 63.74 25.60
C VAL A 413 -32.51 64.27 25.35
N LEU A 414 -32.62 65.45 24.73
CA LEU A 414 -33.90 66.05 24.35
C LEU A 414 -34.35 65.48 22.99
N VAL A 415 -35.56 64.91 22.90
CA VAL A 415 -36.08 64.33 21.65
C VAL A 415 -37.28 65.11 21.14
N PRO A 416 -37.27 65.60 19.87
CA PRO A 416 -38.47 66.12 19.24
C PRO A 416 -39.49 64.98 19.03
N GLY A 417 -40.71 65.17 19.54
CA GLY A 417 -41.74 64.13 19.62
C GLY A 417 -42.29 63.48 18.33
N PRO A 418 -42.16 64.04 17.10
CA PRO A 418 -42.67 63.37 15.91
C PRO A 418 -41.96 62.04 15.61
N GLY A 419 -42.70 60.93 15.54
CA GLY A 419 -42.20 59.61 15.11
C GLY A 419 -41.86 58.61 16.23
N LEU A 420 -41.87 59.03 17.49
CA LEU A 420 -41.75 58.10 18.63
C LEU A 420 -43.10 57.43 18.93
N VAL A 421 -43.12 56.10 18.91
CA VAL A 421 -44.32 55.30 19.20
C VAL A 421 -44.20 54.68 20.59
N SER A 422 -45.22 54.87 21.42
CA SER A 422 -45.29 54.27 22.75
C SER A 422 -45.22 52.74 22.68
N GLY A 423 -44.38 52.13 23.52
CA GLY A 423 -44.16 50.68 23.55
C GLY A 423 -43.07 50.15 22.63
N LYS A 424 -42.43 50.99 21.80
CA LYS A 424 -41.28 50.64 20.97
C LYS A 424 -39.96 51.05 21.64
N LYS A 425 -38.88 50.34 21.33
CA LYS A 425 -37.51 50.64 21.77
C LYS A 425 -36.77 51.36 20.66
N TYR A 426 -35.88 52.30 20.99
CA TYR A 426 -35.10 53.09 20.03
C TYR A 426 -33.65 53.22 20.50
N LEU A 427 -32.68 53.22 19.58
CA LEU A 427 -31.28 53.53 19.85
C LEU A 427 -31.02 55.00 19.53
N PHE A 428 -30.24 55.67 20.40
CA PHE A 428 -29.72 57.01 20.13
C PHE A 428 -28.42 56.91 19.34
N VAL A 429 -28.38 57.54 18.17
CA VAL A 429 -27.19 57.62 17.32
C VAL A 429 -26.69 59.06 17.32
N PRO A 430 -25.58 59.37 18.03
CA PRO A 430 -25.00 60.72 18.06
C PRO A 430 -24.62 61.18 16.66
N SER A 431 -24.77 62.48 16.37
CA SER A 431 -24.37 63.07 15.09
C SER A 431 -22.85 63.18 14.91
N GLY A 432 -22.08 62.85 15.95
CA GLY A 432 -20.62 62.85 15.99
C GLY A 432 -20.12 62.45 17.38
N ASN A 433 -18.82 62.23 17.51
CA ASN A 433 -18.20 61.96 18.82
C ASN A 433 -18.44 63.14 19.77
N ASP A 434 -18.76 62.83 21.02
CA ASP A 434 -19.07 63.78 22.09
C ASP A 434 -20.28 64.71 21.82
N SER A 435 -21.10 64.40 20.82
CA SER A 435 -22.31 65.16 20.50
C SER A 435 -23.48 64.78 21.41
N THR A 436 -24.12 65.78 22.00
CA THR A 436 -25.41 65.65 22.69
C THR A 436 -26.62 65.70 21.74
N VAL A 437 -26.37 65.83 20.44
CA VAL A 437 -27.37 65.87 19.36
C VAL A 437 -27.25 64.60 18.53
N GLY A 438 -28.38 63.99 18.17
CA GLY A 438 -28.40 62.73 17.42
C GLY A 438 -29.80 62.31 16.99
N THR A 439 -29.89 61.19 16.28
CA THR A 439 -31.16 60.65 15.75
C THR A 439 -31.55 59.40 16.51
N PHE A 440 -32.85 59.20 16.74
CA PHE A 440 -33.38 57.95 17.30
C PHE A 440 -33.81 57.01 16.19
N VAL A 441 -33.33 55.77 16.24
CA VAL A 441 -33.65 54.70 15.27
C VAL A 441 -34.38 53.57 15.99
N GLU A 442 -35.48 53.06 15.44
CA GLU A 442 -36.24 51.96 16.07
C GLU A 442 -35.35 50.72 16.24
N TYR A 443 -35.31 50.19 17.46
CA TYR A 443 -34.62 48.96 17.78
C TYR A 443 -35.48 47.78 17.34
N VAL A 444 -35.08 47.12 16.26
CA VAL A 444 -35.57 45.80 15.88
C VAL A 444 -34.66 44.78 16.57
N VAL A 445 -35.23 43.92 17.41
CA VAL A 445 -34.51 42.78 18.00
C VAL A 445 -33.97 41.91 16.85
N PRO A 446 -32.66 41.62 16.78
CA PRO A 446 -32.15 40.62 15.86
C PRO A 446 -32.87 39.30 16.12
N GLU A 447 -33.44 38.67 15.10
CA GLU A 447 -34.07 37.36 15.23
C GLU A 447 -33.10 36.42 15.96
N ALA A 448 -33.60 35.77 17.02
CA ALA A 448 -32.81 34.85 17.81
C ALA A 448 -32.19 33.82 16.87
N TYR A 449 -30.87 33.70 16.92
CA TYR A 449 -30.16 32.65 16.21
C TYR A 449 -30.79 31.31 16.62
N ASP A 450 -31.33 30.58 15.64
CA ASP A 450 -31.86 29.24 15.87
C ASP A 450 -30.68 28.31 16.20
N ASP A 451 -30.38 28.23 17.49
CA ASP A 451 -29.32 27.37 18.01
C ASP A 451 -29.80 25.93 18.18
N THR A 452 -31.00 25.56 17.70
CA THR A 452 -31.50 24.19 17.78
C THR A 452 -30.53 23.22 17.14
N GLU A 453 -29.97 23.59 15.98
CA GLU A 453 -28.97 22.77 15.29
C GLU A 453 -27.62 22.74 16.04
N VAL A 454 -27.22 23.86 16.65
CA VAL A 454 -26.00 23.95 17.46
C VAL A 454 -26.14 23.13 18.75
N ARG A 455 -27.31 23.16 19.41
CA ARG A 455 -27.63 22.35 20.59
C ARG A 455 -27.81 20.88 20.26
N ARG A 456 -28.34 20.54 19.08
CA ARG A 456 -28.38 19.18 18.55
C ARG A 456 -26.96 18.66 18.33
N LEU A 457 -26.11 19.42 17.64
CA LEU A 457 -24.70 19.07 17.41
C LEU A 457 -23.88 19.00 18.71
N ILE A 458 -24.17 19.84 19.70
CA ILE A 458 -23.55 19.79 21.04
C ILE A 458 -24.09 18.63 21.88
N GLY A 459 -25.34 18.20 21.70
CA GLY A 459 -25.92 17.03 22.37
C GLY A 459 -25.52 15.70 21.75
N GLU A 460 -25.21 15.70 20.44
CA GLU A 460 -24.65 14.56 19.70
C GLU A 460 -23.13 14.46 19.80
N LYS A 461 -22.46 15.49 20.35
CA LYS A 461 -21.02 15.44 20.57
C LYS A 461 -20.72 14.34 21.60
N VAL A 462 -19.78 13.47 21.26
CA VAL A 462 -19.22 12.51 22.20
C VAL A 462 -18.10 13.22 22.95
N ASP A 463 -18.27 13.42 24.26
CA ASP A 463 -17.24 14.04 25.10
C ASP A 463 -16.00 13.14 25.17
N LYS A 464 -14.82 13.75 25.08
CA LYS A 464 -13.54 13.04 25.21
C LYS A 464 -13.33 12.59 26.66
N VAL A 465 -13.71 11.36 26.95
CA VAL A 465 -13.38 10.69 28.21
C VAL A 465 -11.97 10.12 28.10
N VAL A 466 -11.13 10.40 29.10
CA VAL A 466 -9.76 9.84 29.17
C VAL A 466 -9.83 8.31 29.03
N GLY A 467 -9.24 7.77 27.96
CA GLY A 467 -9.24 6.32 27.65
C GLY A 467 -10.26 5.84 26.60
N LYS A 468 -11.00 6.74 25.93
CA LYS A 468 -11.82 6.42 24.74
C LYS A 468 -11.43 7.31 23.56
N GLN A 469 -11.20 6.72 22.39
CA GLN A 469 -10.91 7.46 21.15
C GLN A 469 -12.18 7.56 20.28
N LEU A 470 -12.29 8.64 19.50
CA LEU A 470 -13.51 9.10 18.82
C LEU A 470 -13.67 8.57 17.37
N THR A 471 -12.99 7.48 16.99
CA THR A 471 -13.16 6.84 15.67
C THR A 471 -12.96 5.33 15.75
N THR A 472 -13.98 4.55 15.36
CA THR A 472 -14.03 3.09 15.02
C THR A 472 -13.26 2.04 15.84
N GLU A 473 -12.65 2.38 16.96
CA GLU A 473 -11.98 1.45 17.87
C GLU A 473 -12.50 1.65 19.30
N ASP A 474 -13.65 1.04 19.59
CA ASP A 474 -14.43 1.19 20.84
C ASP A 474 -13.83 0.46 22.07
N PHE A 475 -12.55 0.07 22.06
CA PHE A 475 -11.95 -0.64 23.18
C PHE A 475 -11.23 0.30 24.15
N THR A 476 -11.67 0.30 25.42
CA THR A 476 -10.92 0.94 26.51
C THR A 476 -9.54 0.28 26.65
N THR A 477 -8.53 0.99 27.18
CA THR A 477 -7.17 0.44 27.38
C THR A 477 -7.17 -0.90 28.13
N LEU A 478 -8.13 -1.10 29.05
CA LEU A 478 -8.31 -2.35 29.79
C LEU A 478 -8.92 -3.48 28.93
N LEU A 479 -9.85 -3.15 28.02
CA LEU A 479 -10.41 -4.11 27.06
C LEU A 479 -9.39 -4.46 25.98
N LYS A 480 -8.57 -3.50 25.54
CA LYS A 480 -7.47 -3.74 24.60
C LYS A 480 -6.42 -4.68 25.19
N GLN A 481 -6.00 -4.46 26.44
CA GLN A 481 -5.10 -5.41 27.14
C GLN A 481 -5.73 -6.78 27.38
N LYS A 482 -7.05 -6.86 27.61
CA LYS A 482 -7.76 -8.14 27.67
C LYS A 482 -7.83 -8.84 26.31
N LEU A 483 -8.01 -8.08 25.22
CA LEU A 483 -8.07 -8.57 23.84
C LEU A 483 -6.69 -9.05 23.35
N GLU A 484 -5.64 -8.28 23.61
CA GLU A 484 -4.24 -8.66 23.37
C GLU A 484 -3.81 -9.88 24.23
N GLY A 485 -4.55 -10.16 25.31
CA GLY A 485 -4.36 -11.33 26.18
C GLY A 485 -5.29 -12.53 25.88
N LEU A 486 -6.17 -12.46 24.88
CA LEU A 486 -7.09 -13.55 24.52
C LEU A 486 -6.34 -14.61 23.70
N THR A 487 -5.94 -15.71 24.33
CA THR A 487 -5.24 -16.83 23.67
C THR A 487 -6.14 -17.74 22.81
N ASN A 488 -7.44 -17.44 22.73
CA ASN A 488 -8.44 -18.22 21.99
C ASN A 488 -8.69 -17.71 20.56
N TYR A 489 -8.07 -16.59 20.18
CA TYR A 489 -8.06 -16.10 18.80
C TYR A 489 -6.60 -15.96 18.36
N ASN A 490 -6.14 -16.91 17.54
CA ASN A 490 -4.81 -16.89 16.96
C ASN A 490 -4.94 -16.55 15.48
N ASP A 491 -4.82 -15.26 15.16
CA ASP A 491 -4.80 -14.74 13.79
C ASP A 491 -3.38 -14.71 13.22
N ALA A 492 -2.39 -15.35 13.83
CA ALA A 492 -1.02 -15.37 13.33
C ALA A 492 -0.95 -15.93 11.90
N THR A 493 -1.80 -16.92 11.58
CA THR A 493 -1.90 -17.46 10.21
C THR A 493 -2.48 -16.43 9.24
N LEU A 494 -3.57 -15.76 9.60
CA LEU A 494 -4.19 -14.71 8.77
C LEU A 494 -3.27 -13.50 8.60
N THR A 495 -2.55 -13.13 9.65
CA THR A 495 -1.55 -12.05 9.64
C THR A 495 -0.36 -12.42 8.76
N ALA A 496 0.11 -13.68 8.83
CA ALA A 496 1.16 -14.18 7.95
C ALA A 496 0.72 -14.25 6.48
N GLU A 497 -0.53 -14.65 6.22
CA GLU A 497 -1.13 -14.65 4.88
C GLU A 497 -1.30 -13.23 4.32
N LEU A 498 -1.76 -12.28 5.15
CA LEU A 498 -1.90 -10.88 4.77
C LEU A 498 -0.54 -10.25 4.47
N ASN A 499 0.47 -10.52 5.29
CA ASN A 499 1.83 -10.06 5.06
C ASN A 499 2.45 -10.70 3.80
N ASN A 500 2.16 -11.96 3.52
CA ASN A 500 2.56 -12.60 2.26
C ASN A 500 1.85 -11.99 1.05
N LEU A 501 0.55 -11.72 1.15
CA LEU A 501 -0.22 -11.08 0.09
C LEU A 501 0.30 -9.66 -0.17
N LYS A 502 0.62 -8.93 0.90
CA LYS A 502 1.24 -7.61 0.83
C LYS A 502 2.64 -7.67 0.21
N ALA A 503 3.48 -8.63 0.59
CA ALA A 503 4.79 -8.81 -0.03
C ALA A 503 4.69 -9.19 -1.51
N ARG A 504 3.72 -10.03 -1.89
CA ARG A 504 3.43 -10.37 -3.29
C ARG A 504 2.94 -9.15 -4.08
N LEU A 505 2.10 -8.32 -3.47
CA LEU A 505 1.64 -7.07 -4.06
C LEU A 505 2.80 -6.10 -4.24
N ASP A 506 3.58 -5.85 -3.20
CA ASP A 506 4.76 -4.96 -3.24
C ASP A 506 5.82 -5.47 -4.25
N ALA A 507 5.93 -6.78 -4.48
CA ALA A 507 6.77 -7.36 -5.53
C ALA A 507 6.19 -7.20 -6.95
N LEU A 508 4.86 -7.15 -7.09
CA LEU A 508 4.16 -7.05 -8.38
C LEU A 508 4.03 -5.60 -8.86
N ILE A 509 3.83 -4.63 -7.94
CA ILE A 509 3.63 -3.20 -8.27
C ILE A 509 4.78 -2.29 -7.81
N GLY A 510 5.83 -2.84 -7.20
CA GLY A 510 6.92 -2.07 -6.59
C GLY A 510 6.49 -1.38 -5.29
N THR A 511 7.34 -0.49 -4.77
CA THR A 511 7.15 0.19 -3.47
C THR A 511 6.04 1.25 -3.47
N SER A 512 5.48 1.60 -4.63
CA SER A 512 4.42 2.61 -4.75
C SER A 512 3.66 2.48 -6.07
N ALA A 513 2.44 3.01 -6.10
CA ALA A 513 1.67 3.16 -7.35
C ALA A 513 2.45 3.96 -8.41
N SER A 514 3.32 4.89 -8.00
CA SER A 514 4.20 5.62 -8.91
C SER A 514 5.20 4.71 -9.62
N ALA A 515 5.78 3.73 -8.93
CA ALA A 515 6.70 2.76 -9.56
C ALA A 515 5.98 1.88 -10.60
N ALA A 516 4.74 1.50 -10.32
CA ALA A 516 3.90 0.81 -11.31
C ALA A 516 3.57 1.71 -12.51
N ILE A 517 3.22 2.97 -12.27
CA ILE A 517 2.96 3.97 -13.32
C ILE A 517 4.21 4.21 -14.18
N ASP A 518 5.39 4.29 -13.57
CA ASP A 518 6.67 4.45 -14.28
C ASP A 518 6.95 3.23 -15.17
N THR A 519 6.71 2.03 -14.65
CA THR A 519 6.84 0.78 -15.43
C THR A 519 5.85 0.76 -16.61
N PHE A 520 4.59 1.17 -16.39
CA PHE A 520 3.60 1.27 -17.47
C PHE A 520 3.96 2.35 -18.51
N ASN A 521 4.56 3.46 -18.08
CA ASN A 521 5.02 4.52 -18.98
C ASN A 521 6.25 4.08 -19.79
N GLU A 522 7.17 3.30 -19.19
CA GLU A 522 8.29 2.68 -19.89
C GLU A 522 7.81 1.67 -20.95
N ILE A 523 6.85 0.82 -20.62
CA ILE A 523 6.20 -0.10 -21.57
C ILE A 523 5.50 0.69 -22.68
N THR A 524 4.79 1.77 -22.33
CA THR A 524 4.12 2.62 -23.32
C THR A 524 5.12 3.30 -24.25
N ALA A 525 6.22 3.83 -23.72
CA ALA A 525 7.29 4.46 -24.49
C ALA A 525 8.02 3.45 -25.40
N PHE A 526 8.25 2.24 -24.89
CA PHE A 526 8.81 1.13 -25.64
C PHE A 526 7.90 0.72 -26.81
N LEU A 527 6.60 0.58 -26.57
CA LEU A 527 5.61 0.25 -27.62
C LEU A 527 5.45 1.39 -28.64
N ALA A 528 5.52 2.66 -28.19
CA ALA A 528 5.48 3.82 -29.07
C ALA A 528 6.70 3.90 -30.01
N GLY A 529 7.84 3.32 -29.62
CA GLY A 529 9.04 3.19 -30.46
C GLY A 529 8.91 2.15 -31.58
N ILE A 530 7.87 1.31 -31.56
CA ILE A 530 7.62 0.30 -32.58
C ILE A 530 6.61 0.85 -33.59
N THR A 531 7.11 1.65 -34.53
CA THR A 531 6.27 2.33 -35.54
C THR A 531 6.07 1.51 -36.82
N ASP A 532 6.79 0.40 -36.98
CA ASP A 532 6.82 -0.39 -38.21
C ASP A 532 7.04 -1.89 -37.94
N THR A 533 6.62 -2.70 -38.91
CA THR A 533 6.68 -4.16 -38.84
C THR A 533 8.10 -4.71 -38.78
N GLN A 534 9.10 -3.98 -39.29
CA GLN A 534 10.50 -4.41 -39.28
C GLN A 534 11.09 -4.27 -37.88
N SER A 535 10.82 -3.16 -37.19
CA SER A 535 11.19 -2.93 -35.78
C SER A 535 10.52 -3.96 -34.86
N LEU A 536 9.24 -4.25 -35.09
CA LEU A 536 8.52 -5.31 -34.37
C LEU A 536 9.14 -6.68 -34.60
N THR A 537 9.50 -7.00 -35.86
CA THR A 537 10.12 -8.28 -36.23
C THR A 537 11.52 -8.43 -35.62
N THR A 538 12.34 -7.39 -35.65
CA THR A 538 13.68 -7.40 -35.03
C THR A 538 13.56 -7.59 -33.52
N LEU A 539 12.61 -6.92 -32.87
CA LEU A 539 12.35 -7.09 -31.44
C LEU A 539 11.90 -8.53 -31.12
N LEU A 540 10.88 -9.03 -31.84
CA LEU A 540 10.38 -10.40 -31.70
C LEU A 540 11.46 -11.45 -31.97
N SER A 541 12.38 -11.17 -32.90
CA SER A 541 13.53 -12.03 -33.18
C SER A 541 14.56 -11.99 -32.07
N GLY A 542 14.85 -10.81 -31.50
CA GLY A 542 15.74 -10.66 -30.34
C GLY A 542 15.18 -11.41 -29.12
N LEU A 543 13.92 -11.18 -28.79
CA LEU A 543 13.23 -11.91 -27.72
C LEU A 543 13.20 -13.42 -27.96
N ARG A 544 12.98 -13.85 -29.21
CA ARG A 544 13.08 -15.27 -29.58
C ARG A 544 14.49 -15.81 -29.36
N THR A 545 15.52 -15.07 -29.74
CA THR A 545 16.92 -15.47 -29.54
C THR A 545 17.25 -15.58 -28.05
N ASP A 546 16.79 -14.62 -27.23
CA ASP A 546 17.02 -14.64 -25.79
C ASP A 546 16.26 -15.79 -25.10
N ILE A 547 15.00 -16.02 -25.48
CA ILE A 547 14.20 -17.15 -24.99
C ILE A 547 14.84 -18.49 -25.40
N VAL A 548 15.29 -18.62 -26.65
CA VAL A 548 15.93 -19.86 -27.13
C VAL A 548 17.28 -20.08 -26.46
N ALA A 549 18.02 -19.04 -26.09
CA ALA A 549 19.24 -19.14 -25.30
C ALA A 549 18.99 -19.59 -23.85
N LEU A 550 17.80 -19.32 -23.31
CA LEU A 550 17.35 -19.80 -22.01
C LEU A 550 16.78 -21.22 -22.04
N ILE A 551 16.36 -21.72 -23.21
CA ILE A 551 15.96 -23.12 -23.37
C ILE A 551 17.21 -23.98 -23.25
N PRO A 552 17.30 -24.87 -22.24
CA PRO A 552 18.48 -25.69 -22.09
C PRO A 552 18.65 -26.65 -23.28
N THR A 553 19.83 -26.62 -23.90
CA THR A 553 20.09 -27.31 -25.17
C THR A 553 20.59 -28.74 -24.99
N LYS A 554 20.89 -29.14 -23.76
CA LYS A 554 21.30 -30.50 -23.41
C LYS A 554 20.24 -31.16 -22.54
N THR A 555 20.00 -32.44 -22.77
CA THR A 555 19.08 -33.25 -21.95
C THR A 555 19.48 -33.23 -20.47
N SER A 556 20.78 -33.12 -20.17
CA SER A 556 21.37 -32.97 -18.82
C SER A 556 20.88 -31.75 -18.05
N ASP A 557 20.43 -30.71 -18.75
CA ASP A 557 19.98 -29.47 -18.12
C ASP A 557 18.47 -29.51 -17.79
N LEU A 558 17.76 -30.55 -18.24
CA LEU A 558 16.33 -30.79 -18.00
C LEU A 558 16.07 -32.07 -17.20
N THR A 559 16.96 -33.05 -17.30
CA THR A 559 16.91 -34.25 -16.48
C THR A 559 17.88 -34.09 -15.33
N ASN A 560 17.40 -34.28 -14.10
CA ASN A 560 18.23 -34.46 -12.91
C ASN A 560 19.09 -35.72 -13.08
N ASP A 561 20.12 -35.61 -13.90
CA ASP A 561 21.06 -36.66 -14.23
C ASP A 561 22.09 -36.80 -13.10
N SER A 562 23.02 -37.74 -13.24
CA SER A 562 24.02 -38.03 -12.20
C SER A 562 24.99 -36.87 -11.92
N GLY A 563 24.82 -35.70 -12.54
CA GLY A 563 25.57 -34.47 -12.29
C GLY A 563 24.92 -33.52 -11.28
N PHE A 564 23.67 -33.74 -10.85
CA PHE A 564 23.00 -32.94 -9.82
C PHE A 564 22.79 -33.73 -8.51
N VAL A 565 22.81 -33.02 -7.38
CA VAL A 565 22.59 -33.61 -6.05
C VAL A 565 21.13 -34.03 -5.94
N SER A 566 20.88 -35.34 -6.03
CA SER A 566 19.57 -35.95 -5.74
C SER A 566 19.40 -36.15 -4.22
N ASP A 567 19.40 -35.06 -3.45
CA ASP A 567 19.03 -35.10 -2.03
C ASP A 567 17.62 -34.53 -1.87
N ALA A 568 16.76 -35.24 -1.14
CA ALA A 568 15.38 -34.85 -0.87
C ALA A 568 15.27 -33.52 -0.09
N SER A 569 16.39 -33.02 0.44
CA SER A 569 16.50 -31.76 1.18
C SER A 569 17.06 -30.59 0.36
N TYR A 570 17.38 -30.78 -0.92
CA TYR A 570 18.04 -29.78 -1.75
C TYR A 570 17.07 -28.66 -2.20
N VAL A 571 17.32 -27.42 -1.77
CA VAL A 571 16.58 -26.22 -2.19
C VAL A 571 17.52 -25.35 -3.04
N HIS A 572 17.17 -25.16 -4.32
CA HIS A 572 17.95 -24.33 -5.24
C HIS A 572 17.71 -22.84 -4.94
N THR A 573 18.71 -22.11 -4.44
CA THR A 573 18.68 -20.64 -4.40
C THR A 573 19.98 -20.10 -5.00
N ASP A 574 19.91 -18.94 -5.67
CA ASP A 574 21.01 -18.39 -6.48
C ASP A 574 22.24 -17.92 -5.67
N ASN A 575 22.27 -18.20 -4.36
CA ASN A 575 23.32 -17.73 -3.46
C ASN A 575 23.86 -18.84 -2.53
N ASN A 576 23.96 -20.07 -3.04
CA ASN A 576 24.36 -21.25 -2.27
C ASN A 576 25.83 -21.27 -1.78
N TYR A 577 26.61 -20.20 -1.98
CA TYR A 577 27.99 -20.10 -1.47
C TYR A 577 28.26 -18.75 -0.84
N THR A 578 28.77 -18.76 0.40
CA THR A 578 29.26 -17.54 1.04
C THR A 578 30.50 -17.00 0.30
N THR A 579 30.82 -15.71 0.44
CA THR A 579 32.05 -15.12 -0.13
C THR A 579 33.31 -15.88 0.33
N THR A 580 33.28 -16.43 1.54
CA THR A 580 34.33 -17.30 2.08
C THR A 580 34.46 -18.60 1.31
N ASP A 581 33.34 -19.22 0.92
CA ASP A 581 33.35 -20.47 0.16
C ASP A 581 33.77 -20.23 -1.30
N LYS A 582 33.33 -19.12 -1.90
CA LYS A 582 33.79 -18.73 -3.25
C LYS A 582 35.29 -18.50 -3.31
N ASN A 583 35.90 -17.89 -2.28
CA ASN A 583 37.35 -17.70 -2.19
C ASN A 583 38.12 -19.02 -2.03
N LYS A 584 37.54 -20.00 -1.31
CA LYS A 584 38.11 -21.35 -1.21
C LYS A 584 38.04 -22.09 -2.56
N LEU A 585 36.95 -21.91 -3.29
CA LEU A 585 36.72 -22.53 -4.60
C LEU A 585 37.57 -21.89 -5.72
N SER A 586 37.82 -20.57 -5.68
CA SER A 586 38.66 -19.89 -6.67
C SER A 586 40.13 -20.30 -6.63
N GLY A 587 40.58 -20.90 -5.51
CA GLY A 587 41.92 -21.45 -5.37
C GLY A 587 42.09 -22.87 -5.92
N ILE A 588 41.01 -23.52 -6.34
CA ILE A 588 41.05 -24.91 -6.83
C ILE A 588 41.24 -24.89 -8.35
N ALA A 589 42.38 -25.40 -8.81
CA ALA A 589 42.69 -25.49 -10.24
C ALA A 589 41.66 -26.37 -10.99
N ALA A 590 41.40 -26.03 -12.26
CA ALA A 590 40.51 -26.82 -13.11
C ALA A 590 40.92 -28.31 -13.09
N SER A 591 39.95 -29.20 -12.87
CA SER A 591 40.14 -30.66 -12.76
C SER A 591 40.86 -31.19 -11.51
N ALA A 592 40.92 -30.43 -10.40
CA ALA A 592 41.50 -30.92 -9.14
C ALA A 592 40.87 -32.22 -8.60
N ASN A 593 39.65 -32.55 -9.02
CA ASN A 593 38.90 -33.73 -8.60
C ASN A 593 39.20 -34.96 -9.48
N ASN A 594 39.96 -34.80 -10.57
CA ASN A 594 40.28 -35.89 -11.49
C ASN A 594 41.49 -36.69 -10.97
N TYR A 595 41.36 -37.24 -9.76
CA TYR A 595 42.37 -38.14 -9.20
C TYR A 595 42.26 -39.51 -9.87
N VAL A 596 43.02 -39.68 -10.96
CA VAL A 596 43.27 -40.98 -11.56
C VAL A 596 44.41 -41.64 -10.79
N HIS A 597 44.13 -42.76 -10.11
CA HIS A 597 45.13 -43.49 -9.34
C HIS A 597 46.30 -43.89 -10.27
N PRO A 598 47.52 -43.36 -10.07
CA PRO A 598 48.58 -43.61 -11.03
C PRO A 598 48.95 -45.09 -11.03
N THR A 599 49.11 -45.68 -12.21
CA THR A 599 49.35 -47.12 -12.38
C THR A 599 50.84 -47.49 -12.32
N THR A 600 51.71 -46.50 -12.18
CA THR A 600 53.16 -46.62 -12.02
C THR A 600 53.57 -47.13 -10.63
N ALA A 601 54.73 -47.79 -10.55
CA ALA A 601 55.26 -48.33 -9.30
C ALA A 601 55.37 -47.24 -8.21
N GLY A 602 54.93 -47.55 -6.98
CA GLY A 602 54.70 -46.60 -5.89
C GLY A 602 53.22 -46.38 -5.57
N ASN A 603 52.35 -46.37 -6.59
CA ASN A 603 50.94 -45.96 -6.44
C ASN A 603 49.94 -47.12 -6.47
N LYS A 604 50.43 -48.36 -6.48
CA LYS A 604 49.68 -49.60 -6.16
C LYS A 604 49.79 -50.02 -4.68
N HIS A 605 50.10 -49.08 -3.78
CA HIS A 605 50.45 -49.36 -2.37
C HIS A 605 51.66 -50.29 -2.19
N ILE A 606 52.48 -50.44 -3.24
CA ILE A 606 53.74 -51.18 -3.23
C ILE A 606 54.86 -50.19 -3.61
N PRO A 607 55.82 -49.89 -2.71
CA PRO A 607 56.97 -49.02 -2.99
C PRO A 607 57.75 -49.46 -4.23
N ALA A 608 58.19 -48.51 -5.06
CA ALA A 608 59.05 -48.80 -6.21
C ALA A 608 60.45 -49.30 -5.76
N GLY A 609 61.16 -50.03 -6.64
CA GLY A 609 62.56 -50.44 -6.41
C GLY A 609 62.79 -51.84 -5.82
N GLY A 610 61.74 -52.64 -5.63
CA GLY A 610 61.89 -54.05 -5.21
C GLY A 610 62.45 -54.93 -6.32
N THR A 611 63.25 -55.92 -5.96
CA THR A 611 63.75 -56.98 -6.87
C THR A 611 63.03 -58.31 -6.62
N SER A 612 63.06 -59.22 -7.60
CA SER A 612 62.51 -60.58 -7.42
C SER A 612 63.17 -61.29 -6.23
N GLY A 613 62.38 -61.99 -5.40
CA GLY A 613 62.83 -62.63 -4.16
C GLY A 613 62.76 -61.76 -2.90
N GLN A 614 62.23 -60.53 -3.01
CA GLN A 614 61.99 -59.66 -1.85
C GLN A 614 60.50 -59.58 -1.51
N ILE A 615 60.21 -59.36 -0.22
CA ILE A 615 58.86 -59.11 0.31
C ILE A 615 58.80 -57.74 1.00
N LEU A 616 57.61 -57.15 1.06
CA LEU A 616 57.37 -55.93 1.84
C LEU A 616 57.29 -56.30 3.32
N ARG A 617 58.19 -55.73 4.12
CA ARG A 617 58.21 -55.88 5.57
C ARG A 617 57.73 -54.58 6.20
N TRP A 618 56.90 -54.70 7.23
CA TRP A 618 56.49 -53.54 8.03
C TRP A 618 57.72 -52.89 8.69
N SER A 619 57.80 -51.55 8.64
CA SER A 619 58.86 -50.78 9.29
C SER A 619 58.31 -49.81 10.33
N ALA A 620 57.22 -49.11 10.02
CA ALA A 620 56.51 -48.19 10.90
C ALA A 620 55.08 -47.99 10.39
N ASP A 621 54.22 -47.31 11.15
CA ASP A 621 52.86 -47.00 10.70
C ASP A 621 52.88 -46.26 9.35
N GLY A 622 52.16 -46.82 8.38
CA GLY A 622 52.13 -46.33 6.99
C GLY A 622 53.40 -46.59 6.17
N THR A 623 54.42 -47.26 6.71
CA THR A 623 55.73 -47.46 6.05
C THR A 623 56.11 -48.95 5.96
N ALA A 624 56.30 -49.43 4.74
CA ALA A 624 56.86 -50.75 4.45
C ALA A 624 58.16 -50.63 3.66
N VAL A 625 59.12 -51.52 3.91
CA VAL A 625 60.43 -51.58 3.24
C VAL A 625 60.65 -52.94 2.61
N TRP A 626 61.38 -52.99 1.49
CA TRP A 626 61.76 -54.26 0.85
C TRP A 626 62.79 -55.00 1.71
N GLY A 627 62.53 -56.26 2.00
CA GLY A 627 63.45 -57.16 2.71
C GLY A 627 63.56 -58.51 2.03
N VAL A 628 64.64 -59.24 2.33
CA VAL A 628 64.82 -60.62 1.84
C VAL A 628 63.75 -61.54 2.42
N ASP A 629 63.28 -62.48 1.60
CA ASP A 629 62.45 -63.58 2.05
C ASP A 629 63.33 -64.59 2.79
N ASN A 630 63.12 -64.72 4.10
CA ASN A 630 63.87 -65.66 4.95
C ASN A 630 63.11 -66.98 5.08
N ASP A 631 62.64 -67.52 3.96
CA ASP A 631 61.98 -68.83 3.97
C ASP A 631 62.91 -69.85 4.63
N THR A 632 62.51 -70.37 5.80
CA THR A 632 63.44 -71.07 6.69
C THR A 632 63.61 -72.48 6.15
N THR A 633 64.57 -72.66 5.25
CA THR A 633 64.84 -73.97 4.65
C THR A 633 65.46 -74.89 5.72
N TYR A 634 64.66 -75.76 6.34
CA TYR A 634 65.15 -76.72 7.34
C TYR A 634 65.88 -77.87 6.65
N SER A 635 67.16 -78.10 6.99
CA SER A 635 67.92 -79.24 6.48
C SER A 635 67.38 -80.57 7.03
N PRO A 636 67.50 -81.70 6.29
CA PRO A 636 67.18 -83.02 6.81
C PRO A 636 67.96 -83.34 8.09
N ALA A 637 67.33 -84.02 9.06
CA ALA A 637 67.99 -84.46 10.27
C ALA A 637 68.96 -85.61 9.99
N THR A 638 70.11 -85.62 10.68
CA THR A 638 71.09 -86.73 10.66
C THR A 638 71.23 -87.31 12.07
N GLU A 639 71.90 -88.46 12.22
CA GLU A 639 72.15 -89.07 13.54
C GLU A 639 72.96 -88.18 14.49
N THR A 640 73.59 -87.10 14.00
CA THR A 640 74.43 -86.19 14.81
C THR A 640 73.99 -84.73 14.78
N THR A 641 73.04 -84.35 13.93
CA THR A 641 72.59 -82.95 13.77
C THR A 641 71.07 -82.87 13.69
N ASN A 642 70.48 -82.02 14.53
CA ASN A 642 69.05 -81.69 14.48
C ASN A 642 68.69 -81.06 13.12
N GLY A 643 67.56 -81.47 12.57
CA GLY A 643 66.99 -80.90 11.35
C GLY A 643 65.47 -80.81 11.48
N LEU A 644 64.75 -81.39 10.53
CA LEU A 644 63.29 -81.56 10.59
C LEU A 644 62.78 -82.43 11.75
N MET A 645 63.68 -83.13 12.44
CA MET A 645 63.47 -83.82 13.72
C MET A 645 64.77 -83.78 14.54
N SER A 646 64.71 -84.17 15.82
CA SER A 646 65.92 -84.25 16.64
C SER A 646 66.85 -85.37 16.14
N SER A 647 68.16 -85.20 16.30
CA SER A 647 69.13 -86.26 16.01
C SER A 647 68.87 -87.52 16.85
N ASP A 648 68.35 -87.34 18.07
CA ASP A 648 67.98 -88.43 18.97
C ASP A 648 66.82 -89.26 18.42
N ASP A 649 65.78 -88.62 17.89
CA ASP A 649 64.64 -89.34 17.32
C ASP A 649 64.97 -89.95 15.96
N LYS A 650 65.87 -89.31 15.19
CA LYS A 650 66.39 -89.88 13.93
C LYS A 650 67.12 -91.21 14.19
N THR A 651 67.98 -91.23 15.21
CA THR A 651 68.72 -92.44 15.62
C THR A 651 67.78 -93.56 16.07
N LYS A 652 66.70 -93.24 16.79
CA LYS A 652 65.68 -94.24 17.17
C LYS A 652 64.97 -94.82 15.95
N LEU A 653 64.57 -93.94 15.01
CA LEU A 653 63.83 -94.34 13.82
C LEU A 653 64.67 -95.19 12.86
N ASP A 654 65.94 -94.86 12.69
CA ASP A 654 66.86 -95.61 11.82
C ASP A 654 67.09 -97.06 12.29
N ARG A 655 66.92 -97.32 13.59
CA ARG A 655 67.02 -98.68 14.13
C ARG A 655 65.80 -99.54 13.78
N ILE A 656 64.61 -98.97 13.68
CA ILE A 656 63.38 -99.74 13.46
C ILE A 656 63.42 -100.40 12.07
N GLY A 657 63.30 -101.72 12.04
CA GLY A 657 63.39 -102.55 10.83
C GLY A 657 64.81 -102.76 10.30
N SER A 658 65.84 -102.28 11.01
CA SER A 658 67.23 -102.44 10.59
C SER A 658 67.66 -103.92 10.60
N TYR A 659 68.51 -104.30 9.64
CA TYR A 659 68.95 -105.69 9.42
C TYR A 659 70.46 -105.77 9.23
N THR A 660 71.09 -106.78 9.81
CA THR A 660 72.48 -107.16 9.54
C THR A 660 72.68 -108.67 9.57
N THR A 661 73.81 -109.13 9.06
CA THR A 661 74.25 -110.52 9.17
C THR A 661 75.44 -110.66 10.12
N ALA A 662 75.60 -111.84 10.72
CA ALA A 662 76.74 -112.21 11.54
C ALA A 662 77.08 -113.71 11.36
N THR A 663 78.29 -114.11 11.76
CA THR A 663 78.75 -115.51 11.68
C THR A 663 78.86 -116.20 13.04
N THR A 664 78.58 -115.46 14.11
CA THR A 664 78.62 -115.94 15.50
C THR A 664 77.50 -115.30 16.29
N VAL A 665 77.04 -115.98 17.35
CA VAL A 665 76.09 -115.44 18.32
C VAL A 665 76.78 -114.63 19.43
N ALA A 666 78.11 -114.56 19.43
CA ALA A 666 78.86 -113.72 20.35
C ALA A 666 78.97 -112.28 19.82
N ASN A 667 78.89 -111.29 20.70
CA ASN A 667 79.11 -109.88 20.41
C ASN A 667 78.18 -109.29 19.34
N LEU A 668 76.90 -109.67 19.38
CA LEU A 668 75.85 -109.17 18.47
C LEU A 668 75.67 -107.67 18.60
N ASN A 669 75.46 -106.97 17.47
CA ASN A 669 75.42 -105.51 17.46
C ASN A 669 74.06 -104.96 17.90
N ALA A 670 74.01 -104.33 19.07
CA ALA A 670 72.79 -103.75 19.66
C ALA A 670 72.12 -102.65 18.82
N ASN A 671 72.84 -102.09 17.83
CA ASN A 671 72.32 -101.05 16.95
C ASN A 671 71.42 -101.60 15.82
N TYR A 672 71.27 -102.92 15.68
CA TYR A 672 70.39 -103.52 14.70
C TYR A 672 69.24 -104.26 15.39
N GLU A 673 68.02 -104.07 14.89
CA GLU A 673 66.85 -104.76 15.42
C GLU A 673 66.79 -106.22 14.94
N ASN A 674 67.21 -106.50 13.70
CA ASN A 674 67.16 -107.85 13.14
C ASN A 674 68.57 -108.32 12.76
N ILE A 675 68.97 -109.49 13.26
CA ILE A 675 70.28 -110.06 13.01
C ILE A 675 70.14 -111.51 12.53
N GLU A 676 70.61 -111.79 11.33
CA GLU A 676 70.71 -113.16 10.83
C GLU A 676 72.12 -113.72 11.07
N VAL A 677 72.19 -114.82 11.82
CA VAL A 677 73.46 -115.45 12.20
C VAL A 677 73.64 -116.78 11.48
N SER A 678 74.68 -116.93 10.67
CA SER A 678 75.10 -118.24 10.15
C SER A 678 76.19 -118.83 11.05
N LEU A 679 75.81 -119.69 11.99
CA LEU A 679 76.66 -120.11 13.10
C LEU A 679 77.70 -121.18 12.69
N ASN A 680 78.97 -120.78 12.65
CA ASN A 680 80.04 -121.66 12.15
C ASN A 680 80.70 -122.53 13.23
N ALA A 681 80.53 -122.22 14.53
CA ALA A 681 81.07 -122.97 15.66
C ALA A 681 80.15 -122.86 16.89
N ASN A 682 80.34 -123.71 17.90
CA ASN A 682 79.68 -123.55 19.19
C ASN A 682 80.13 -122.21 19.81
N ALA A 683 79.19 -121.43 20.32
CA ALA A 683 79.48 -120.11 20.87
C ALA A 683 78.49 -119.72 21.97
N SER A 684 78.89 -118.77 22.80
CA SER A 684 78.03 -118.18 23.82
C SER A 684 77.33 -116.95 23.25
N LEU A 685 76.01 -116.89 23.43
CA LEU A 685 75.21 -115.74 23.03
C LEU A 685 75.63 -114.52 23.86
N SER A 686 75.97 -113.41 23.19
CA SER A 686 76.23 -112.13 23.85
C SER A 686 76.00 -110.96 22.91
N VAL A 687 75.77 -109.78 23.48
CA VAL A 687 75.53 -108.50 22.81
C VAL A 687 76.72 -107.57 23.08
N ASN A 688 77.10 -106.76 22.10
CA ASN A 688 78.25 -105.85 22.17
C ASN A 688 78.06 -104.64 23.10
N ALA A 689 76.85 -104.41 23.57
CA ALA A 689 76.51 -103.31 24.46
C ALA A 689 75.43 -103.73 25.47
N ALA A 690 75.51 -103.20 26.69
CA ALA A 690 74.58 -103.47 27.79
C ALA A 690 74.49 -102.27 28.74
N GLY A 691 73.47 -102.25 29.61
CA GLY A 691 73.22 -101.15 30.55
C GLY A 691 72.00 -100.29 30.16
N ARG A 692 71.60 -99.39 31.06
CA ARG A 692 70.30 -98.67 30.98
C ARG A 692 70.11 -97.79 29.74
N ASN A 693 71.19 -97.42 29.06
CA ASN A 693 71.12 -96.66 27.80
C ASN A 693 70.44 -97.45 26.67
N TYR A 694 70.31 -98.77 26.84
CA TYR A 694 69.67 -99.67 25.88
C TYR A 694 68.30 -100.15 26.37
N ASP A 695 67.77 -99.61 27.47
CA ASP A 695 66.46 -99.99 27.98
C ASP A 695 65.36 -99.77 26.93
N GLY A 696 64.51 -100.77 26.74
CA GLY A 696 63.46 -100.78 25.73
C GLY A 696 63.93 -101.17 24.32
N LEU A 697 65.22 -101.46 24.11
CA LEU A 697 65.70 -102.05 22.86
C LEU A 697 65.27 -103.52 22.78
N GLU A 698 64.94 -103.95 21.57
CA GLU A 698 64.57 -105.32 21.23
C GLU A 698 65.37 -105.75 20.00
N MET A 699 65.87 -106.99 20.02
CA MET A 699 66.60 -107.60 18.91
C MET A 699 66.05 -108.99 18.60
N ASN A 700 65.80 -109.24 17.33
CA ASN A 700 65.42 -110.54 16.79
C ASN A 700 66.63 -111.18 16.11
N VAL A 701 67.09 -112.29 16.67
CA VAL A 701 68.31 -112.98 16.26
C VAL A 701 67.94 -114.34 15.68
N LEU A 702 67.96 -114.43 14.35
CA LEU A 702 67.67 -115.66 13.63
C LEU A 702 68.96 -116.42 13.36
N VAL A 703 69.17 -117.55 14.04
CA VAL A 703 70.39 -118.33 13.95
C VAL A 703 70.18 -119.56 13.07
N TYR A 704 70.93 -119.64 11.97
CA TYR A 704 71.03 -120.81 11.11
C TYR A 704 72.24 -121.67 11.47
N CYS A 705 72.03 -122.98 11.64
CA CYS A 705 73.07 -123.93 12.05
C CYS A 705 73.34 -124.92 10.91
N PRO A 706 74.38 -124.72 10.08
CA PRO A 706 74.72 -125.64 8.98
C PRO A 706 75.16 -127.03 9.48
N SER A 707 75.52 -127.16 10.76
CA SER A 707 75.79 -128.42 11.45
C SER A 707 75.18 -128.35 12.85
N THR A 708 75.08 -129.47 13.57
CA THR A 708 74.56 -129.43 14.95
C THR A 708 75.48 -128.56 15.81
N ARG A 709 74.94 -127.46 16.34
CA ARG A 709 75.68 -126.50 17.15
C ARG A 709 75.02 -126.32 18.51
N THR A 710 75.85 -126.18 19.53
CA THR A 710 75.40 -125.79 20.87
C THR A 710 75.66 -124.30 21.07
N ILE A 711 74.59 -123.59 21.37
CA ILE A 711 74.59 -122.18 21.76
C ILE A 711 74.48 -122.15 23.28
N THR A 712 75.50 -121.61 23.95
CA THR A 712 75.43 -121.37 25.38
C THR A 712 74.66 -120.07 25.61
N ILE A 713 73.63 -120.12 26.45
CA ILE A 713 72.77 -118.97 26.73
C ILE A 713 73.15 -118.43 28.12
N PRO A 714 73.61 -117.18 28.22
CA PRO A 714 74.03 -116.62 29.50
C PRO A 714 72.83 -116.47 30.45
N THR A 715 73.01 -116.84 31.71
CA THR A 715 71.96 -116.77 32.76
C THR A 715 72.33 -115.85 33.92
N SER A 716 73.41 -115.08 33.79
CA SER A 716 73.90 -114.17 34.84
C SER A 716 74.70 -113.01 34.25
N GLY A 717 74.99 -111.99 35.07
CA GLY A 717 75.63 -110.76 34.62
C GLY A 717 74.60 -109.80 34.01
N ASN A 718 74.88 -109.25 32.83
CA ASN A 718 73.95 -108.36 32.12
C ASN A 718 72.89 -109.13 31.31
N TYR A 719 72.61 -110.38 31.66
CA TYR A 719 71.72 -111.28 30.94
C TYR A 719 70.82 -112.07 31.87
N GLU A 720 69.58 -112.26 31.44
CA GLU A 720 68.61 -113.15 32.08
C GLU A 720 67.99 -114.06 31.01
N SER A 721 68.15 -115.37 31.16
CA SER A 721 67.60 -116.33 30.19
C SER A 721 66.26 -116.87 30.64
N MET A 722 65.26 -116.77 29.77
CA MET A 722 63.93 -117.34 29.96
C MET A 722 63.78 -118.71 29.26
N CYS A 723 64.81 -119.18 28.56
CA CYS A 723 64.78 -120.43 27.78
C CYS A 723 65.87 -121.45 28.19
N GLY A 724 66.47 -121.27 29.37
CA GLY A 724 67.49 -122.16 29.94
C GLY A 724 68.93 -121.71 29.65
N SER A 725 69.93 -122.50 30.06
CA SER A 725 71.35 -122.13 29.97
C SER A 725 72.05 -122.57 28.68
N SER A 726 71.38 -123.31 27.81
CA SER A 726 71.91 -123.71 26.50
C SER A 726 70.81 -124.16 25.55
N HIS A 727 71.11 -124.08 24.25
CA HIS A 727 70.27 -124.63 23.20
C HIS A 727 71.12 -125.38 22.17
N THR A 728 70.74 -126.63 21.87
CA THR A 728 71.36 -127.41 20.78
C THR A 728 70.50 -127.31 19.54
N CYS A 729 71.01 -126.57 18.56
CA CYS A 729 70.40 -126.34 17.26
C CYS A 729 70.84 -127.46 16.30
N PRO A 730 69.92 -128.27 15.76
CA PRO A 730 70.27 -129.36 14.84
C PRO A 730 70.83 -128.86 13.50
N ALA A 731 71.61 -129.71 12.82
CA ALA A 731 72.13 -129.42 11.48
C ALA A 731 71.00 -129.08 10.48
N GLY A 732 71.21 -128.01 9.71
CA GLY A 732 70.29 -127.53 8.69
C GLY A 732 69.04 -126.83 9.21
N ARG A 733 68.90 -126.64 10.54
CA ARG A 733 67.75 -125.97 11.16
C ARG A 733 68.08 -124.55 11.61
N ARG A 734 67.02 -123.78 11.86
CA ARG A 734 67.08 -122.41 12.39
C ARG A 734 66.46 -122.35 13.77
N VAL A 735 66.98 -121.47 14.61
CA VAL A 735 66.39 -121.09 15.88
C VAL A 735 66.36 -119.58 15.99
N GLU A 736 65.27 -119.04 16.50
CA GLU A 736 65.12 -117.61 16.73
C GLU A 736 65.18 -117.28 18.22
N PHE A 737 66.03 -116.31 18.54
CA PHE A 737 66.09 -115.72 19.87
C PHE A 737 65.63 -114.27 19.81
N ASN A 738 64.79 -113.88 20.75
CA ASN A 738 64.46 -112.48 21.01
C ASN A 738 65.22 -112.03 22.26
N LEU A 739 65.90 -110.90 22.13
CA LEU A 739 66.66 -110.29 23.22
C LEU A 739 66.07 -108.92 23.50
N LYS A 740 65.59 -108.71 24.73
CA LYS A 740 64.99 -107.44 25.13
C LYS A 740 65.67 -106.85 26.36
N CYS A 741 66.08 -105.59 26.29
CA CYS A 741 66.79 -104.95 27.39
C CYS A 741 65.81 -104.24 28.33
N TYR A 742 65.86 -104.59 29.61
CA TYR A 742 65.14 -103.90 30.69
C TYR A 742 66.04 -103.73 31.91
N VAL A 743 66.06 -102.51 32.47
CA VAL A 743 66.86 -102.14 33.65
C VAL A 743 68.36 -102.46 33.46
N GLY A 744 68.84 -102.40 32.21
CA GLY A 744 70.19 -102.68 31.77
C GLY A 744 70.53 -104.16 31.57
N ILE A 745 69.54 -105.06 31.66
CA ILE A 745 69.70 -106.51 31.54
C ILE A 745 69.01 -107.01 30.27
N TRP A 746 69.71 -107.80 29.46
CA TRP A 746 69.15 -108.45 28.27
C TRP A 746 68.41 -109.73 28.65
N HIS A 747 67.10 -109.72 28.47
CA HIS A 747 66.21 -110.86 28.67
C HIS A 747 66.12 -111.65 27.38
N ILE A 748 66.49 -112.93 27.43
CA ILE A 748 66.61 -113.79 26.26
C ILE A 748 65.45 -114.78 26.26
N ALA A 749 64.64 -114.72 25.20
CA ALA A 749 63.60 -115.68 24.90
C ALA A 749 63.96 -116.46 23.64
N LYS A 750 63.54 -117.72 23.56
CA LYS A 750 63.50 -118.48 22.31
C LYS A 750 62.09 -118.34 21.74
N LEU A 751 61.94 -117.82 20.54
CA LEU A 751 60.64 -117.63 19.91
C LEU A 751 60.19 -118.89 19.18
N GLU A 752 60.93 -119.25 18.13
CA GLU A 752 60.59 -120.40 17.28
C GLU A 752 61.82 -121.23 16.93
N GLN A 753 61.59 -122.46 16.49
CA GLN A 753 62.62 -123.33 15.93
C GLN A 753 62.04 -124.08 14.74
N GLN A 754 62.78 -124.06 13.62
CA GLN A 754 62.42 -124.77 12.40
C GLN A 754 62.69 -126.25 12.46
#